data_AF-A0AAU4LLP2-F1
#
_entry.id   AF-A0AAU4LLP2-F1
#
_cell.length_a   1.000
_cell.length_b   1.000
_cell.length_c   1.000
_cell.angle_alpha   90.00
_cell.angle_beta   90.00
_cell.angle_gamma   90.00
#
_symmetry.space_group_name_H-M   'P 1'
#
loop_
_entity.id
_entity.type
_entity.pdbx_description
1 polymer ?
#
loop_
_entity_poly.entity_id
_entity_poly.type
_entity_poly.pdbx_seq_one_letter_code
_entity_poly.pdbx_strand_id
1 'polypeptide(L)'
;MTPPPKRLLLRRSLSASLSLALAAFGTAAAVVLSSAPPARAAGVPAPSPLAVPGRGATVPFKEQEAEYAATNGTLIGPNRLYGTLPSEASGRQAVSLDAVGEYVEFTLTAPANAMSFRYSLPDSADGTGRDASIDVRVGDGAPKSIPVTSKYGWYYGGYPFNNNPGDTNPHHFYDEARTMFGSTLAAGTKVRLQVSSTAASPTFTIDLADFEQVGAPTGRPSGALDVVSDFGADPTGAADSTGRIQAAVDAGRAQGKEVYIPQGTFQVRDHIIVDQVTLRGAGPWYSVLTGRDPSNRSKAVGVYGKYAGAGGSSNVTLKDFAIIGDIRERVDNDQVNAVGGALSNSVVDNVWMQHTKCGAWMDGPMDNFTVRNSRILDQTADGVNFHYGVTNSTVTNTFVRNTGDDGLAMWAENVPNVKNKFTFNTVILPILANNIVTYGGRDITISDNVMSDTITNGGGLHVANRYPGVNSGQGTAVSGTTTAARNTLIRTGNNDFNWRFGVGAIWFSGLNEPINATVNITDTEILDSSYAAIHLIEGATNGLHFDHVRIDGAGTYALQIQAPGTATFNDVVATHIAQSNPIHNCVGSGFQITRVGSGNSGWYADPPACTGTWPDPVWTNGGVPGGGTDPTDPPTDPPTDPPTDPGNLALGRPVTESGHTDVYGAGNAVDGNANSYWESTNNAFPQTLTVDLGAPKAVKRLVLKLPPAAAWATRTQTLSVSGSADNSSYSSLKGSTGYTFDPASGNTVTVTLPGTSARYLRLTFTANTGWPAGQLSELEAYTT
;
A
#
# COMPACT_ATOMS: atom_id res chain seq x y z
N MET A 1 81.49 33.66 17.81
CA MET A 1 81.91 32.50 18.64
C MET A 1 80.68 31.95 19.36
N THR A 2 80.74 30.69 19.77
CA THR A 2 79.66 29.82 20.30
C THR A 2 80.31 28.61 21.00
N PRO A 3 79.60 27.73 21.77
CA PRO A 3 78.25 27.84 22.34
C PRO A 3 78.16 27.65 23.90
N PRO A 4 77.58 26.57 24.52
CA PRO A 4 76.41 26.65 25.44
C PRO A 4 76.65 25.94 26.82
N PRO A 5 75.67 25.44 27.64
CA PRO A 5 74.18 25.43 27.64
C PRO A 5 73.56 25.86 29.03
N LYS A 6 72.34 25.55 29.54
CA LYS A 6 71.15 24.75 29.13
C LYS A 6 69.81 25.37 29.67
N ARG A 7 68.85 24.57 30.20
CA ARG A 7 67.44 24.88 30.58
C ARG A 7 66.88 23.80 31.55
N LEU A 8 65.77 23.93 32.33
CA LEU A 8 65.02 25.06 32.96
C LEU A 8 63.90 24.49 33.91
N LEU A 9 63.56 25.17 35.03
CA LEU A 9 62.32 25.22 35.89
C LEU A 9 61.33 24.00 36.01
N LEU A 10 60.90 23.52 37.21
CA LEU A 10 59.94 24.06 38.25
C LEU A 10 58.43 24.02 37.83
N ARG A 11 57.39 23.85 38.68
CA ARG A 11 57.21 23.98 40.17
C ARG A 11 55.89 23.31 40.67
N ARG A 12 55.86 22.78 41.93
CA ARG A 12 54.82 22.89 43.04
C ARG A 12 53.29 22.77 42.78
N SER A 13 52.40 22.33 43.71
CA SER A 13 52.55 21.73 45.07
C SER A 13 51.22 21.36 45.79
N LEU A 14 51.32 20.44 46.76
CA LEU A 14 50.67 20.39 48.11
C LEU A 14 49.26 19.81 48.36
N SER A 15 49.22 19.00 49.43
CA SER A 15 48.20 18.84 50.48
C SER A 15 46.85 18.16 50.22
N ALA A 16 46.68 17.00 50.86
CA ALA A 16 45.39 16.44 51.28
C ALA A 16 45.19 16.62 52.80
N SER A 17 43.94 16.74 53.28
CA SER A 17 43.59 16.60 54.70
C SER A 17 42.09 16.37 54.91
N LEU A 18 41.80 15.36 55.75
CA LEU A 18 40.60 15.08 56.55
C LEU A 18 39.18 15.16 55.97
N SER A 19 38.48 14.04 56.17
CA SER A 19 37.07 13.78 55.97
C SER A 19 36.14 14.59 56.90
N LEU A 20 34.94 14.90 56.41
CA LEU A 20 33.71 14.67 57.16
C LEU A 20 32.57 14.36 56.19
N ALA A 21 31.60 13.53 56.62
CA ALA A 21 30.51 13.07 55.76
C ALA A 21 29.25 13.92 55.92
N LEU A 22 28.53 14.15 54.82
CA LEU A 22 27.11 14.50 54.82
C LEU A 22 26.43 13.77 53.66
N ALA A 23 25.27 13.19 53.91
CA ALA A 23 24.58 12.35 52.93
C ALA A 23 23.75 13.20 51.94
N ALA A 24 23.77 12.82 50.66
CA ALA A 24 22.82 13.25 49.65
C ALA A 24 22.27 12.01 48.93
N PHE A 25 20.96 11.91 48.77
CA PHE A 25 20.32 10.81 48.06
C PHE A 25 20.56 10.94 46.55
N GLY A 26 21.58 10.27 46.05
CA GLY A 26 21.76 10.00 44.63
C GLY A 26 21.21 8.62 44.28
N THR A 27 19.94 8.52 43.90
CA THR A 27 19.39 7.29 43.31
C THR A 27 20.00 7.08 41.94
N ALA A 28 21.12 6.37 41.89
CA ALA A 28 21.71 5.90 40.65
C ALA A 28 20.74 4.92 39.98
N ALA A 29 19.97 5.41 39.01
CA ALA A 29 19.21 4.57 38.09
C ALA A 29 20.24 3.77 37.26
N ALA A 30 20.59 2.58 37.74
CA ALA A 30 21.37 1.63 36.99
C ALA A 30 20.54 1.20 35.77
N VAL A 31 20.80 1.82 34.62
CA VAL A 31 20.25 1.38 33.34
C VAL A 31 20.83 -0.01 33.08
N VAL A 32 20.04 -1.02 33.44
CA VAL A 32 20.33 -2.40 33.09
C VAL A 32 20.15 -2.47 31.58
N LEU A 33 21.26 -2.39 30.86
CA LEU A 33 21.35 -2.78 29.46
C LEU A 33 21.09 -4.30 29.39
N SER A 34 19.82 -4.68 29.41
CA SER A 34 19.38 -6.02 29.06
C SER A 34 19.93 -6.31 27.67
N SER A 35 20.79 -7.33 27.57
CA SER A 35 21.28 -7.80 26.27
C SER A 35 20.08 -8.17 25.42
N ALA A 36 19.84 -7.38 24.36
CA ALA A 36 18.75 -7.63 23.42
C ALA A 36 18.85 -9.07 22.88
N PRO A 37 17.72 -9.74 22.60
CA PRO A 37 17.74 -11.06 22.00
C PRO A 37 18.55 -11.03 20.68
N PRO A 38 19.22 -12.13 20.31
CA PRO A 38 19.97 -12.19 19.06
C PRO A 38 19.03 -11.93 17.89
N ALA A 39 19.35 -10.91 17.09
CA ALA A 39 18.54 -10.49 15.94
C ALA A 39 18.27 -11.66 14.99
N ARG A 40 17.02 -11.80 14.56
CA ARG A 40 16.57 -12.79 13.59
C ARG A 40 16.37 -12.11 12.24
N ALA A 41 16.88 -12.72 11.18
CA ALA A 41 16.38 -12.49 9.83
C ALA A 41 15.30 -13.55 9.51
N ALA A 42 14.39 -13.22 8.61
CA ALA A 42 13.38 -14.14 8.09
C ALA A 42 14.00 -15.29 7.25
N GLY A 43 13.13 -16.15 6.69
CA GLY A 43 13.50 -17.39 5.99
C GLY A 43 14.08 -17.19 4.59
N VAL A 44 13.67 -18.04 3.64
CA VAL A 44 14.05 -17.91 2.22
C VAL A 44 13.54 -16.56 1.71
N PRO A 45 14.40 -15.64 1.22
CA PRO A 45 13.94 -14.32 0.82
C PRO A 45 12.93 -14.35 -0.31
N ALA A 46 11.86 -13.58 -0.17
CA ALA A 46 10.88 -13.39 -1.23
C ALA A 46 11.51 -12.73 -2.48
N PRO A 47 11.01 -12.96 -3.70
CA PRO A 47 11.52 -12.28 -4.88
C PRO A 47 11.38 -10.75 -4.76
N SER A 48 12.51 -10.02 -4.78
CA SER A 48 12.51 -8.54 -4.79
C SER A 48 12.23 -8.02 -6.20
N PRO A 49 11.40 -6.98 -6.34
CA PRO A 49 11.06 -6.37 -7.63
C PRO A 49 12.23 -5.59 -8.28
N LEU A 50 13.34 -5.38 -7.56
CA LEU A 50 14.57 -4.75 -8.06
C LEU A 50 15.69 -5.76 -8.38
N ALA A 51 15.47 -7.05 -8.14
CA ALA A 51 16.44 -8.12 -8.38
C ALA A 51 16.28 -8.84 -9.74
N VAL A 52 15.30 -8.44 -10.56
CA VAL A 52 14.93 -9.13 -11.80
C VAL A 52 15.91 -8.80 -12.94
N PRO A 53 16.65 -9.78 -13.51
CA PRO A 53 17.69 -9.47 -14.50
C PRO A 53 17.14 -8.89 -15.81
N GLY A 54 17.60 -7.69 -16.17
CA GLY A 54 17.30 -7.04 -17.45
C GLY A 54 15.87 -6.51 -17.59
N ARG A 55 15.10 -6.44 -16.49
CA ARG A 55 13.72 -5.96 -16.42
C ARG A 55 13.60 -4.96 -15.27
N GLY A 56 12.54 -4.16 -15.29
CA GLY A 56 12.29 -3.13 -14.28
C GLY A 56 13.14 -1.88 -14.47
N ALA A 57 13.00 -0.94 -13.54
CA ALA A 57 13.77 0.30 -13.54
C ALA A 57 15.19 0.08 -12.98
N THR A 58 16.19 0.57 -13.71
CA THR A 58 17.57 0.70 -13.21
C THR A 58 17.64 1.86 -12.22
N VAL A 59 17.41 1.55 -10.94
CA VAL A 59 17.45 2.52 -9.84
C VAL A 59 18.89 2.81 -9.36
N PRO A 60 19.17 4.03 -8.86
CA PRO A 60 20.50 4.40 -8.35
C PRO A 60 20.78 3.93 -6.91
N PHE A 61 19.79 3.33 -6.23
CA PHE A 61 19.86 2.92 -4.83
C PHE A 61 19.99 1.39 -4.65
N LYS A 62 20.10 0.97 -3.40
CA LYS A 62 20.06 -0.44 -2.96
C LYS A 62 19.03 -0.57 -1.83
N GLU A 63 17.92 -1.18 -2.18
CA GLU A 63 16.82 -1.61 -1.31
C GLU A 63 17.28 -2.68 -0.32
N GLN A 64 16.74 -2.61 0.90
CA GLN A 64 16.83 -3.65 1.94
C GLN A 64 15.49 -3.69 2.69
N GLU A 65 14.76 -4.80 2.59
CA GLU A 65 13.52 -5.03 3.35
C GLU A 65 13.84 -5.25 4.85
N ALA A 66 12.97 -4.79 5.75
CA ALA A 66 13.23 -4.76 7.19
C ALA A 66 13.23 -6.16 7.84
N GLU A 67 12.51 -7.14 7.30
CA GLU A 67 12.42 -8.50 7.84
C GLU A 67 13.71 -9.33 7.67
N TYR A 68 14.64 -8.89 6.82
CA TYR A 68 15.98 -9.48 6.70
C TYR A 68 17.06 -8.65 7.42
N ALA A 69 16.71 -7.48 7.95
CA ALA A 69 17.61 -6.61 8.70
C ALA A 69 17.70 -7.03 10.18
N ALA A 70 18.69 -6.51 10.92
CA ALA A 70 18.86 -6.87 12.32
C ALA A 70 17.91 -6.05 13.21
N THR A 71 16.89 -6.68 13.79
CA THR A 71 15.94 -6.03 14.70
C THR A 71 15.87 -6.68 16.08
N ASN A 72 15.40 -5.92 17.06
CA ASN A 72 14.95 -6.38 18.37
C ASN A 72 13.45 -6.12 18.63
N GLY A 73 12.73 -5.52 17.68
CA GLY A 73 11.28 -5.35 17.70
C GLY A 73 10.58 -6.52 16.98
N THR A 74 9.39 -6.24 16.45
CA THR A 74 8.40 -7.29 16.13
C THR A 74 8.14 -7.42 14.63
N LEU A 75 8.56 -8.55 14.05
CA LEU A 75 8.23 -8.93 12.66
C LEU A 75 6.72 -9.15 12.50
N ILE A 76 6.11 -8.59 11.44
CA ILE A 76 4.72 -8.80 11.05
C ILE A 76 4.63 -9.35 9.61
N GLY A 77 3.59 -10.17 9.35
CA GLY A 77 3.40 -10.84 8.05
C GLY A 77 4.22 -12.14 7.87
N PRO A 78 4.10 -12.82 6.71
CA PRO A 78 3.46 -12.35 5.47
C PRO A 78 1.93 -12.48 5.47
N ASN A 79 1.23 -11.42 5.05
CA ASN A 79 -0.22 -11.42 4.84
C ASN A 79 -0.59 -10.55 3.63
N ARG A 80 -1.61 -10.91 2.85
CA ARG A 80 -2.08 -10.13 1.66
C ARG A 80 -3.55 -9.72 1.73
N LEU A 81 -4.22 -10.01 2.84
CA LEU A 81 -5.59 -9.55 3.09
C LEU A 81 -5.59 -8.01 3.17
N TYR A 82 -6.26 -7.38 2.20
CA TYR A 82 -6.56 -5.94 2.22
C TYR A 82 -7.19 -5.52 3.55
N GLY A 83 -6.88 -4.30 4.00
CA GLY A 83 -7.25 -3.84 5.33
C GLY A 83 -6.26 -4.22 6.44
N THR A 84 -5.14 -4.90 6.11
CA THR A 84 -4.11 -5.27 7.10
C THR A 84 -2.75 -4.64 6.79
N LEU A 85 -2.05 -4.18 7.84
CA LEU A 85 -0.77 -3.49 7.71
C LEU A 85 0.31 -4.28 6.93
N PRO A 86 0.50 -5.61 7.11
CA PRO A 86 1.48 -6.34 6.29
C PRO A 86 1.09 -6.45 4.81
N SER A 87 -0.20 -6.31 4.46
CA SER A 87 -0.62 -6.44 3.05
C SER A 87 -0.04 -5.34 2.18
N GLU A 88 0.12 -4.13 2.72
CA GLU A 88 0.70 -2.99 2.02
C GLU A 88 2.21 -2.82 2.21
N ALA A 89 2.88 -3.81 2.83
CA ALA A 89 4.33 -3.86 2.94
C ALA A 89 4.97 -4.49 1.68
N SER A 90 6.21 -4.11 1.36
CA SER A 90 7.04 -4.84 0.39
C SER A 90 7.33 -6.25 0.92
N GLY A 91 7.46 -7.23 0.03
CA GLY A 91 7.52 -8.64 0.42
C GLY A 91 6.27 -9.17 1.16
N ARG A 92 5.29 -8.30 1.48
CA ARG A 92 4.15 -8.50 2.40
C ARG A 92 4.54 -8.59 3.88
N GLN A 93 5.72 -8.12 4.25
CA GLN A 93 6.30 -8.22 5.60
C GLN A 93 6.92 -6.89 6.06
N ALA A 94 6.91 -6.62 7.36
CA ALA A 94 7.51 -5.41 7.93
C ALA A 94 7.92 -5.64 9.39
N VAL A 95 8.56 -4.67 10.04
CA VAL A 95 8.92 -4.73 11.46
C VAL A 95 8.25 -3.59 12.22
N SER A 96 7.38 -3.91 13.16
CA SER A 96 6.79 -2.96 14.11
C SER A 96 7.71 -2.72 15.31
N LEU A 97 7.84 -1.46 15.71
CA LEU A 97 8.57 -0.99 16.87
C LEU A 97 7.59 -0.25 17.79
N ASP A 98 7.40 -0.71 19.02
CA ASP A 98 6.43 -0.17 19.99
C ASP A 98 7.07 0.42 21.26
N ALA A 99 8.35 0.12 21.51
CA ALA A 99 9.05 0.53 22.73
C ALA A 99 10.29 1.40 22.48
N VAL A 100 10.58 2.30 23.43
CA VAL A 100 11.76 3.17 23.38
C VAL A 100 13.03 2.33 23.45
N GLY A 101 13.88 2.47 22.42
CA GLY A 101 15.10 1.70 22.24
C GLY A 101 14.99 0.58 21.19
N GLU A 102 13.80 0.23 20.72
CA GLU A 102 13.62 -0.72 19.62
C GLU A 102 14.06 -0.16 18.28
N TYR A 103 14.56 -1.05 17.41
CA TYR A 103 15.22 -0.64 16.16
C TYR A 103 15.11 -1.64 15.02
N VAL A 104 15.35 -1.15 13.80
CA VAL A 104 15.79 -1.94 12.63
C VAL A 104 17.18 -1.45 12.22
N GLU A 105 18.15 -2.37 12.11
CA GLU A 105 19.54 -2.08 11.78
C GLU A 105 19.95 -2.77 10.47
N PHE A 106 20.05 -1.95 9.43
CA PHE A 106 20.51 -2.30 8.09
C PHE A 106 22.05 -2.33 8.05
N THR A 107 22.60 -3.15 7.16
CA THR A 107 24.05 -3.19 6.89
C THR A 107 24.28 -2.90 5.41
N LEU A 108 24.96 -1.79 5.12
CA LEU A 108 25.09 -1.29 3.75
C LEU A 108 25.77 -2.30 2.82
N THR A 109 25.11 -2.70 1.75
CA THR A 109 25.64 -3.62 0.72
C THR A 109 26.51 -2.91 -0.33
N ALA A 110 26.40 -1.58 -0.43
CA ALA A 110 27.19 -0.70 -1.27
C ALA A 110 27.47 0.62 -0.51
N PRO A 111 28.43 1.47 -0.95
CA PRO A 111 28.58 2.81 -0.40
C PRO A 111 27.32 3.65 -0.60
N ALA A 112 26.97 4.50 0.36
CA ALA A 112 25.80 5.38 0.31
C ALA A 112 26.03 6.68 1.09
N ASN A 113 25.41 7.78 0.67
CA ASN A 113 25.43 9.07 1.39
C ASN A 113 24.02 9.61 1.70
N ALA A 114 22.98 8.91 1.25
CA ALA A 114 21.58 9.17 1.59
C ALA A 114 20.79 7.86 1.76
N MET A 115 19.61 7.96 2.36
CA MET A 115 18.59 6.91 2.41
C MET A 115 17.19 7.51 2.24
N SER A 116 16.28 6.80 1.56
CA SER A 116 14.85 6.83 1.91
C SER A 116 14.50 5.58 2.73
N PHE A 117 13.40 5.63 3.47
CA PHE A 117 12.85 4.47 4.15
C PHE A 117 11.33 4.57 4.17
N ARG A 118 10.66 3.43 3.94
CA ARG A 118 9.21 3.34 3.98
C ARG A 118 8.75 2.90 5.36
N TYR A 119 7.74 3.58 5.87
CA TYR A 119 7.29 3.42 7.25
C TYR A 119 5.78 3.65 7.36
N SER A 120 5.19 3.23 8.47
CA SER A 120 3.82 3.56 8.86
C SER A 120 3.78 3.98 10.32
N LEU A 121 2.98 5.01 10.62
CA LEU A 121 2.51 5.37 11.95
C LEU A 121 0.98 5.20 11.97
N PRO A 122 0.35 4.77 13.08
CA PRO A 122 -1.10 4.79 13.21
C PRO A 122 -1.65 6.20 13.06
N ASP A 123 -2.87 6.35 12.52
CA ASP A 123 -3.49 7.65 12.31
C ASP A 123 -3.84 8.40 13.61
N SER A 124 -4.22 9.68 13.51
CA SER A 124 -4.92 10.40 14.58
C SER A 124 -6.40 9.99 14.66
N ALA A 125 -7.04 10.18 15.81
CA ALA A 125 -8.46 9.83 16.00
C ALA A 125 -9.45 10.73 15.23
N ASP A 126 -8.95 11.75 14.52
CA ASP A 126 -9.72 12.71 13.72
C ASP A 126 -9.38 12.70 12.23
N GLY A 127 -8.54 11.75 11.76
CA GLY A 127 -8.21 11.61 10.34
C GLY A 127 -7.30 12.71 9.78
N THR A 128 -6.63 13.47 10.64
CA THR A 128 -5.76 14.59 10.23
C THR A 128 -4.26 14.25 10.23
N GLY A 129 -3.92 13.03 10.64
CA GLY A 129 -2.56 12.53 10.78
C GLY A 129 -1.83 12.97 12.05
N ARG A 130 -0.85 12.18 12.48
CA ARG A 130 0.09 12.53 13.56
C ARG A 130 1.49 12.81 13.02
N ASP A 131 2.22 13.73 13.65
CA ASP A 131 3.67 13.89 13.47
C ASP A 131 4.43 13.20 14.59
N ALA A 132 5.54 12.55 14.27
CA ALA A 132 6.47 11.94 15.20
C ALA A 132 7.92 12.05 14.69
N SER A 133 8.85 11.37 15.35
CA SER A 133 10.26 11.34 14.94
C SER A 133 10.92 10.00 15.24
N ILE A 134 11.79 9.54 14.34
CA ILE A 134 12.62 8.35 14.52
C ILE A 134 14.11 8.69 14.42
N ASP A 135 14.96 8.09 15.26
CA ASP A 135 16.40 8.32 15.23
C ASP A 135 17.04 7.52 14.08
N VAL A 136 17.73 8.18 13.15
CA VAL A 136 18.74 7.54 12.29
C VAL A 136 20.09 7.58 13.00
N ARG A 137 20.72 6.42 13.20
CA ARG A 137 22.07 6.26 13.78
C ARG A 137 22.98 5.56 12.79
N VAL A 138 24.25 5.96 12.77
CA VAL A 138 25.28 5.42 11.86
C VAL A 138 26.44 4.89 12.71
N GLY A 139 26.56 3.58 12.81
CA GLY A 139 27.42 2.92 13.81
C GLY A 139 27.15 3.44 15.22
N ASP A 140 28.21 3.67 16.01
CA ASP A 140 28.14 4.28 17.35
C ASP A 140 28.00 5.82 17.33
N GLY A 141 27.61 6.40 16.18
CA GLY A 141 27.43 7.83 16.00
C GLY A 141 26.21 8.41 16.74
N ALA A 142 26.22 9.73 16.95
CA ALA A 142 25.08 10.43 17.54
C ALA A 142 23.83 10.32 16.63
N PRO A 143 22.63 10.20 17.20
CA PRO A 143 21.40 10.11 16.43
C PRO A 143 21.09 11.41 15.68
N LYS A 144 20.56 11.25 14.47
CA LYS A 144 19.88 12.27 13.69
C LYS A 144 18.38 11.98 13.72
N SER A 145 17.64 12.73 14.53
CA SER A 145 16.17 12.65 14.56
C SER A 145 15.60 13.06 13.20
N ILE A 146 14.80 12.18 12.58
CA ILE A 146 14.10 12.40 11.31
C ILE A 146 12.60 12.56 11.59
N PRO A 147 11.93 13.61 11.09
CA PRO A 147 10.47 13.73 11.19
C PRO A 147 9.80 12.66 10.32
N VAL A 148 8.70 12.11 10.84
CA VAL A 148 7.84 11.11 10.19
C VAL A 148 6.38 11.46 10.52
N THR A 149 5.43 11.13 9.65
CA THR A 149 4.03 11.55 9.77
C THR A 149 3.07 10.49 9.21
N SER A 150 1.81 10.48 9.65
CA SER A 150 0.75 9.68 9.00
C SER A 150 -0.11 10.47 8.01
N LYS A 151 0.13 11.79 7.87
CA LYS A 151 -0.68 12.75 7.09
C LYS A 151 -0.91 12.44 5.61
N TYR A 152 -0.08 11.58 5.02
CA TYR A 152 -0.10 11.26 3.60
C TYR A 152 -0.56 9.82 3.32
N GLY A 153 -0.89 9.07 4.38
CA GLY A 153 -1.55 7.78 4.32
C GLY A 153 -2.89 7.77 5.05
N TRP A 154 -3.40 6.57 5.33
CA TRP A 154 -4.67 6.30 6.01
C TRP A 154 -5.92 6.85 5.31
N TYR A 155 -6.36 6.07 4.33
CA TYR A 155 -7.70 6.18 3.75
C TYR A 155 -8.62 5.07 4.28
N TYR A 156 -9.92 5.33 4.23
CA TYR A 156 -10.98 4.48 4.77
C TYR A 156 -12.19 4.47 3.84
N GLY A 157 -13.10 3.53 4.08
CA GLY A 157 -14.37 3.37 3.37
C GLY A 157 -14.28 2.57 2.07
N GLY A 158 -15.31 2.69 1.25
CA GLY A 158 -15.28 2.29 -0.17
C GLY A 158 -15.02 3.51 -1.06
N TYR A 159 -14.83 3.30 -2.37
CA TYR A 159 -14.62 4.41 -3.30
C TYR A 159 -15.88 5.31 -3.44
N PRO A 160 -15.77 6.65 -3.46
CA PRO A 160 -14.55 7.44 -3.28
C PRO A 160 -14.07 7.43 -1.83
N PHE A 161 -12.77 7.15 -1.65
CA PHE A 161 -12.17 7.00 -0.33
C PHE A 161 -12.21 8.29 0.49
N ASN A 162 -12.23 8.13 1.82
CA ASN A 162 -12.23 9.24 2.77
C ASN A 162 -11.12 9.05 3.82
N ASN A 163 -10.96 10.04 4.71
CA ASN A 163 -10.03 10.03 5.84
C ASN A 163 -10.79 10.00 7.19
N ASN A 164 -11.79 9.12 7.37
CA ASN A 164 -12.53 8.95 8.62
C ASN A 164 -12.13 7.65 9.34
N PRO A 165 -11.38 7.69 10.45
CA PRO A 165 -10.96 6.50 11.20
C PRO A 165 -12.09 5.65 11.81
N GLY A 166 -13.34 6.12 11.77
CA GLY A 166 -14.52 5.34 12.15
C GLY A 166 -15.10 4.45 11.04
N ASP A 167 -14.62 4.57 9.80
CA ASP A 167 -15.08 3.78 8.65
C ASP A 167 -14.32 2.44 8.50
N THR A 168 -14.93 1.48 7.81
CA THR A 168 -14.31 0.18 7.50
C THR A 168 -13.19 0.30 6.46
N ASN A 169 -12.40 -0.78 6.26
CA ASN A 169 -11.37 -0.88 5.23
C ASN A 169 -10.29 0.22 5.30
N PRO A 170 -9.51 0.31 6.39
CA PRO A 170 -8.37 1.21 6.43
C PRO A 170 -7.30 0.74 5.41
N HIS A 171 -6.65 1.67 4.71
CA HIS A 171 -5.68 1.38 3.65
C HIS A 171 -4.76 2.58 3.38
N HIS A 172 -3.78 2.41 2.48
CA HIS A 172 -2.71 3.38 2.21
C HIS A 172 -1.90 3.72 3.49
N PHE A 173 -1.51 2.70 4.26
CA PHE A 173 -0.98 2.84 5.62
C PHE A 173 0.40 3.50 5.70
N TYR A 174 1.18 3.46 4.61
CA TYR A 174 2.62 3.77 4.60
C TYR A 174 2.96 5.08 3.87
N ASP A 175 4.13 5.62 4.19
CA ASP A 175 4.74 6.81 3.60
C ASP A 175 6.28 6.63 3.48
N GLU A 176 6.98 7.43 2.67
CA GLU A 176 8.45 7.43 2.54
C GLU A 176 9.14 8.72 3.04
N ALA A 177 9.97 8.58 4.07
CA ALA A 177 10.82 9.65 4.59
C ALA A 177 12.26 9.51 4.04
N ARG A 178 12.92 10.65 3.73
CA ARG A 178 14.25 10.67 3.08
C ARG A 178 15.26 11.59 3.75
N THR A 179 16.53 11.18 3.80
CA THR A 179 17.57 11.95 4.49
C THR A 179 19.00 11.69 3.97
N MET A 180 19.87 12.71 4.04
CA MET A 180 21.31 12.56 3.80
C MET A 180 22.10 12.34 5.09
N PHE A 181 23.16 11.51 5.02
CA PHE A 181 24.13 11.30 6.10
C PHE A 181 25.21 12.39 6.18
N GLY A 182 25.29 13.29 5.19
CA GLY A 182 26.30 14.35 5.12
C GLY A 182 27.72 13.89 4.80
N SER A 183 27.93 12.58 4.63
CA SER A 183 29.18 11.95 4.21
C SER A 183 28.87 10.62 3.51
N THR A 184 29.80 10.10 2.70
CA THR A 184 29.66 8.78 2.08
C THR A 184 30.11 7.69 3.04
N LEU A 185 29.16 6.87 3.47
CA LEU A 185 29.35 5.68 4.26
C LEU A 185 29.85 4.53 3.37
N ALA A 186 30.66 3.63 3.92
CA ALA A 186 31.17 2.47 3.20
C ALA A 186 30.20 1.28 3.28
N ALA A 187 30.29 0.34 2.34
CA ALA A 187 29.68 -0.97 2.51
C ALA A 187 30.16 -1.64 3.81
N GLY A 188 29.27 -2.36 4.50
CA GLY A 188 29.48 -2.88 5.85
C GLY A 188 29.21 -1.89 6.99
N THR A 189 28.95 -0.60 6.69
CA THR A 189 28.47 0.35 7.71
C THR A 189 27.07 -0.04 8.17
N LYS A 190 26.82 0.06 9.48
CA LYS A 190 25.49 -0.14 10.07
C LYS A 190 24.71 1.17 10.09
N VAL A 191 23.47 1.14 9.59
CA VAL A 191 22.52 2.26 9.67
C VAL A 191 21.27 1.76 10.36
N ARG A 192 20.90 2.42 11.47
CA ARG A 192 19.84 1.99 12.37
C ARG A 192 18.74 3.04 12.43
N LEU A 193 17.49 2.63 12.19
CA LEU A 193 16.28 3.36 12.56
C LEU A 193 15.88 2.92 13.97
N GLN A 194 15.74 3.84 14.92
CA GLN A 194 15.49 3.52 16.34
C GLN A 194 14.44 4.45 16.96
N VAL A 195 13.50 3.88 17.73
CA VAL A 195 12.50 4.63 18.48
C VAL A 195 13.15 5.31 19.68
N SER A 196 13.19 6.65 19.70
CA SER A 196 13.71 7.45 20.81
C SER A 196 12.61 7.98 21.75
N SER A 197 11.35 8.01 21.30
CA SER A 197 10.18 8.36 22.12
C SER A 197 8.89 7.83 21.49
N THR A 198 8.00 7.27 22.30
CA THR A 198 6.65 6.83 21.91
C THR A 198 5.56 7.86 22.27
N ALA A 199 5.96 9.05 22.74
CA ALA A 199 5.02 10.08 23.22
C ALA A 199 4.19 10.76 22.11
N ALA A 200 4.60 10.61 20.84
CA ALA A 200 3.92 11.19 19.68
C ALA A 200 3.22 10.12 18.81
N SER A 201 3.86 8.98 18.62
CA SER A 201 3.27 7.77 18.03
C SER A 201 3.53 6.57 18.94
N PRO A 202 2.52 5.73 19.24
CA PRO A 202 2.71 4.54 20.05
C PRO A 202 3.51 3.46 19.29
N THR A 203 3.46 3.44 17.95
CA THR A 203 4.27 2.53 17.12
C THR A 203 4.89 3.22 15.92
N PHE A 204 5.94 2.57 15.40
CA PHE A 204 6.61 2.87 14.15
C PHE A 204 6.82 1.53 13.42
N THR A 205 6.08 1.29 12.34
CA THR A 205 6.32 0.11 11.49
C THR A 205 7.27 0.50 10.37
N ILE A 206 8.36 -0.26 10.21
CA ILE A 206 9.39 -0.06 9.19
C ILE A 206 9.27 -1.18 8.15
N ASP A 207 9.14 -0.78 6.90
CA ASP A 207 8.95 -1.66 5.74
C ASP A 207 10.31 -1.98 5.09
N LEU A 208 11.01 -0.94 4.62
CA LEU A 208 12.29 -1.08 3.91
C LEU A 208 13.14 0.19 4.01
N ALA A 209 14.40 0.09 3.58
CA ALA A 209 15.29 1.23 3.39
C ALA A 209 16.07 1.17 2.07
N ASP A 210 16.04 2.29 1.33
CA ASP A 210 16.65 2.47 0.02
C ASP A 210 17.91 3.34 0.13
N PHE A 211 19.09 2.73 0.04
CA PHE A 211 20.38 3.40 0.25
C PHE A 211 21.02 3.88 -1.06
N GLU A 212 21.32 5.19 -1.18
CA GLU A 212 21.79 5.81 -2.42
C GLU A 212 23.16 6.49 -2.26
N GLN A 213 24.04 6.37 -3.27
CA GLN A 213 25.22 7.22 -3.43
C GLN A 213 24.90 8.40 -4.35
N VAL A 214 24.24 9.41 -3.80
CA VAL A 214 23.82 10.63 -4.51
C VAL A 214 25.06 11.39 -4.99
N GLY A 215 25.06 11.82 -6.26
CA GLY A 215 26.09 12.68 -6.82
C GLY A 215 26.10 14.08 -6.17
N ALA A 216 27.19 14.83 -6.35
CA ALA A 216 27.24 16.23 -5.93
C ALA A 216 26.20 17.09 -6.68
N PRO A 217 25.69 18.19 -6.10
CA PRO A 217 24.67 19.03 -6.76
C PRO A 217 25.19 19.61 -8.08
N THR A 218 24.40 19.45 -9.15
CA THR A 218 24.68 19.99 -10.49
C THR A 218 24.61 21.51 -10.45
N GLY A 219 25.70 22.20 -10.78
CA GLY A 219 25.75 23.67 -10.81
C GLY A 219 25.00 24.30 -12.00
N ARG A 220 24.68 25.59 -11.87
CA ARG A 220 24.02 26.42 -12.89
C ARG A 220 24.69 26.28 -14.27
N PRO A 221 23.98 25.81 -15.32
CA PRO A 221 24.54 25.74 -16.67
C PRO A 221 24.92 27.13 -17.22
N SER A 222 25.98 27.18 -18.02
CA SER A 222 26.47 28.44 -18.60
C SER A 222 25.40 29.12 -19.46
N GLY A 223 24.98 30.32 -19.07
CA GLY A 223 23.96 31.10 -19.77
C GLY A 223 22.51 30.80 -19.40
N ALA A 224 22.25 29.79 -18.55
CA ALA A 224 20.93 29.55 -17.96
C ALA A 224 20.52 30.71 -17.04
N LEU A 225 19.22 30.95 -16.88
CA LEU A 225 18.64 31.90 -15.92
C LEU A 225 18.45 31.21 -14.56
N ASP A 226 18.68 31.91 -13.45
CA ASP A 226 18.59 31.34 -12.10
C ASP A 226 17.40 31.93 -11.32
N VAL A 227 16.51 31.07 -10.82
CA VAL A 227 15.27 31.51 -10.14
C VAL A 227 15.56 32.33 -8.87
N VAL A 228 16.69 32.12 -8.20
CA VAL A 228 17.09 32.86 -7.00
C VAL A 228 17.85 34.12 -7.39
N SER A 229 19.00 34.01 -8.07
CA SER A 229 19.88 35.17 -8.26
C SER A 229 19.36 36.18 -9.27
N ASP A 230 18.54 35.74 -10.23
CA ASP A 230 18.06 36.60 -11.32
C ASP A 230 16.59 37.02 -11.13
N PHE A 231 15.78 36.22 -10.40
CA PHE A 231 14.34 36.46 -10.21
C PHE A 231 13.88 36.60 -8.75
N GLY A 232 14.71 36.23 -7.77
CA GLY A 232 14.41 36.41 -6.34
C GLY A 232 13.38 35.43 -5.76
N ALA A 233 13.35 34.19 -6.24
CA ALA A 233 12.71 33.06 -5.54
C ALA A 233 13.43 32.79 -4.21
N ASP A 234 12.72 32.23 -3.23
CA ASP A 234 13.24 31.92 -1.90
C ASP A 234 13.62 30.43 -1.78
N PRO A 235 14.93 30.09 -1.67
CA PRO A 235 15.40 28.71 -1.51
C PRO A 235 15.25 28.16 -0.08
N THR A 236 14.71 28.94 0.87
CA THR A 236 14.42 28.49 2.24
C THR A 236 13.01 27.95 2.43
N GLY A 237 12.11 28.19 1.47
CA GLY A 237 10.71 27.76 1.52
C GLY A 237 9.80 28.61 2.41
N ALA A 238 10.29 29.70 2.99
CA ALA A 238 9.49 30.57 3.86
C ALA A 238 8.54 31.50 3.07
N ALA A 239 8.94 31.91 1.87
CA ALA A 239 8.18 32.79 0.99
C ALA A 239 7.73 32.08 -0.31
N ASP A 240 6.53 32.45 -0.75
CA ASP A 240 5.93 31.99 -2.00
C ASP A 240 6.78 32.39 -3.21
N SER A 241 7.26 31.39 -3.94
CA SER A 241 8.13 31.52 -5.09
C SER A 241 7.42 31.29 -6.43
N THR A 242 6.13 30.94 -6.46
CA THR A 242 5.38 30.63 -7.70
C THR A 242 5.58 31.72 -8.76
N GLY A 243 5.28 32.98 -8.42
CA GLY A 243 5.40 34.10 -9.36
C GLY A 243 6.85 34.42 -9.78
N ARG A 244 7.85 34.02 -8.99
CA ARG A 244 9.28 34.21 -9.31
C ARG A 244 9.79 33.15 -10.26
N ILE A 245 9.41 31.89 -10.02
CA ILE A 245 9.73 30.76 -10.87
C ILE A 245 9.00 30.89 -12.22
N GLN A 246 7.73 31.31 -12.23
CA GLN A 246 7.01 31.59 -13.48
C GLN A 246 7.69 32.70 -14.30
N ALA A 247 8.06 33.82 -13.68
CA ALA A 247 8.77 34.89 -14.38
C ALA A 247 10.11 34.44 -14.97
N ALA A 248 10.82 33.52 -14.30
CA ALA A 248 12.04 32.90 -14.82
C ALA A 248 11.74 31.99 -16.02
N VAL A 249 10.69 31.17 -15.95
CA VAL A 249 10.20 30.30 -17.03
C VAL A 249 9.80 31.11 -18.27
N ASP A 250 9.00 32.16 -18.10
CA ASP A 250 8.59 33.06 -19.19
C ASP A 250 9.81 33.74 -19.85
N ALA A 251 10.76 34.19 -19.04
CA ALA A 251 12.00 34.81 -19.50
C ALA A 251 12.96 33.81 -20.18
N GLY A 252 12.99 32.55 -19.73
CA GLY A 252 13.78 31.47 -20.34
C GLY A 252 13.25 31.14 -21.73
N ARG A 253 11.94 30.90 -21.84
CA ARG A 253 11.21 30.76 -23.11
C ARG A 253 11.46 31.94 -24.06
N ALA A 254 11.32 33.17 -23.56
CA ALA A 254 11.48 34.38 -24.39
C ALA A 254 12.93 34.63 -24.86
N GLN A 255 13.94 34.08 -24.18
CA GLN A 255 15.36 34.24 -24.49
C GLN A 255 16.00 33.00 -25.14
N GLY A 256 15.28 31.87 -25.25
CA GLY A 256 15.86 30.59 -25.68
C GLY A 256 16.90 30.03 -24.71
N LYS A 257 16.65 30.16 -23.39
CA LYS A 257 17.57 29.75 -22.32
C LYS A 257 16.96 28.69 -21.40
N GLU A 258 17.81 27.81 -20.87
CA GLU A 258 17.41 26.98 -19.72
C GLU A 258 17.14 27.86 -18.49
N VAL A 259 16.25 27.40 -17.62
CA VAL A 259 15.98 27.95 -16.29
C VAL A 259 16.47 26.95 -15.26
N TYR A 260 17.22 27.45 -14.27
CA TYR A 260 17.90 26.68 -13.26
C TYR A 260 17.35 26.99 -11.86
N ILE A 261 16.95 25.93 -11.17
CA ILE A 261 16.57 25.90 -9.76
C ILE A 261 17.82 25.46 -8.98
N PRO A 262 18.45 26.32 -8.16
CA PRO A 262 19.59 25.93 -7.35
C PRO A 262 19.18 24.95 -6.23
N GLN A 263 20.15 24.51 -5.43
CA GLN A 263 19.85 23.79 -4.19
C GLN A 263 18.99 24.69 -3.27
N GLY A 264 17.88 24.13 -2.78
CA GLY A 264 16.90 24.85 -1.97
C GLY A 264 15.54 24.15 -1.95
N THR A 265 14.70 24.56 -1.01
CA THR A 265 13.27 24.22 -0.98
C THR A 265 12.49 25.48 -1.35
N PHE A 266 11.54 25.36 -2.27
CA PHE A 266 10.82 26.50 -2.84
C PHE A 266 9.32 26.29 -2.66
N GLN A 267 8.68 27.18 -1.90
CA GLN A 267 7.22 27.16 -1.76
C GLN A 267 6.58 27.55 -3.09
N VAL A 268 5.71 26.70 -3.60
CA VAL A 268 4.91 26.89 -4.81
C VAL A 268 3.46 26.58 -4.45
N ARG A 269 2.55 27.51 -4.76
CA ARG A 269 1.12 27.41 -4.38
C ARG A 269 0.16 27.31 -5.56
N ASP A 270 0.66 27.45 -6.78
CA ASP A 270 -0.10 27.36 -8.03
C ASP A 270 0.85 26.90 -9.15
N HIS A 271 0.30 26.41 -10.26
CA HIS A 271 1.08 25.68 -11.26
C HIS A 271 2.09 26.58 -11.99
N ILE A 272 3.31 26.06 -12.18
CA ILE A 272 4.31 26.65 -13.07
C ILE A 272 3.99 26.20 -14.51
N ILE A 273 3.56 27.13 -15.35
CA ILE A 273 3.16 26.86 -16.74
C ILE A 273 4.38 26.95 -17.65
N VAL A 274 4.74 25.82 -18.28
CA VAL A 274 5.95 25.65 -19.10
C VAL A 274 5.61 25.43 -20.58
N ASP A 275 6.41 26.02 -21.47
CA ASP A 275 6.32 25.89 -22.94
C ASP A 275 7.66 26.31 -23.56
N GLN A 276 8.24 25.50 -24.46
CA GLN A 276 9.48 25.80 -25.19
C GLN A 276 10.65 26.22 -24.26
N VAL A 277 10.88 25.44 -23.21
CA VAL A 277 11.82 25.78 -22.12
C VAL A 277 12.35 24.53 -21.42
N THR A 278 13.63 24.55 -21.02
CA THR A 278 14.17 23.59 -20.05
C THR A 278 14.08 24.18 -18.65
N LEU A 279 13.45 23.47 -17.72
CA LEU A 279 13.50 23.72 -16.29
C LEU A 279 14.35 22.63 -15.62
N ARG A 280 15.49 23.02 -15.03
CA ARG A 280 16.52 22.12 -14.49
C ARG A 280 16.76 22.42 -13.01
N GLY A 281 16.91 21.40 -12.17
CA GLY A 281 17.44 21.55 -10.81
C GLY A 281 18.90 21.13 -10.62
N ALA A 282 19.38 21.21 -9.39
CA ALA A 282 20.68 20.71 -8.97
C ALA A 282 20.70 19.18 -8.70
N GLY A 283 19.55 18.53 -8.77
CA GLY A 283 19.29 17.10 -8.50
C GLY A 283 18.03 16.92 -7.63
N PRO A 284 17.30 15.80 -7.73
CA PRO A 284 16.06 15.54 -6.97
C PRO A 284 16.23 15.46 -5.44
N TRP A 285 17.48 15.39 -4.96
CA TRP A 285 17.83 15.48 -3.54
C TRP A 285 18.20 16.89 -3.07
N TYR A 286 18.33 17.85 -3.99
CA TYR A 286 18.87 19.20 -3.72
C TYR A 286 17.90 20.33 -4.03
N SER A 287 17.14 20.22 -5.12
CA SER A 287 16.17 21.23 -5.56
C SER A 287 14.76 20.69 -5.40
N VAL A 288 13.99 21.26 -4.49
CA VAL A 288 12.64 20.79 -4.13
C VAL A 288 11.62 21.91 -4.37
N LEU A 289 10.67 21.70 -5.27
CA LEU A 289 9.44 22.48 -5.34
C LEU A 289 8.41 21.83 -4.41
N THR A 290 7.74 22.61 -3.56
CA THR A 290 6.79 22.05 -2.59
C THR A 290 5.63 22.97 -2.26
N GLY A 291 4.52 22.37 -1.80
CA GLY A 291 3.48 23.07 -1.05
C GLY A 291 2.11 23.17 -1.70
N ARG A 292 1.23 23.89 -0.98
CA ARG A 292 -0.19 24.06 -1.29
C ARG A 292 -0.64 25.49 -0.96
N ASP A 293 -1.71 25.96 -1.59
CA ASP A 293 -2.34 27.21 -1.16
C ASP A 293 -3.08 27.01 0.18
N PRO A 294 -2.86 27.87 1.20
CA PRO A 294 -3.45 27.71 2.53
C PRO A 294 -4.96 28.02 2.60
N SER A 295 -5.57 28.45 1.48
CA SER A 295 -6.98 28.85 1.40
C SER A 295 -7.76 28.17 0.27
N ASN A 296 -7.08 27.65 -0.76
CA ASN A 296 -7.68 27.01 -1.91
C ASN A 296 -7.07 25.61 -2.14
N ARG A 297 -7.76 24.58 -1.63
CA ARG A 297 -7.30 23.18 -1.69
C ARG A 297 -6.94 22.69 -3.11
N SER A 298 -7.56 23.27 -4.13
CA SER A 298 -7.42 22.92 -5.55
C SER A 298 -6.19 23.55 -6.22
N LYS A 299 -5.34 24.24 -5.44
CA LYS A 299 -4.09 24.86 -5.91
C LYS A 299 -2.90 24.36 -5.10
N ALA A 300 -1.90 23.84 -5.81
CA ALA A 300 -0.70 23.26 -5.22
C ALA A 300 0.53 23.44 -6.10
N VAL A 301 1.68 22.95 -5.64
CA VAL A 301 2.84 22.74 -6.50
C VAL A 301 2.50 21.78 -7.65
N GLY A 302 2.90 22.17 -8.86
CA GLY A 302 2.81 21.37 -10.06
C GLY A 302 3.50 22.08 -11.22
N VAL A 303 4.02 21.34 -12.19
CA VAL A 303 4.65 21.90 -13.40
C VAL A 303 3.89 21.42 -14.63
N TYR A 304 3.17 22.34 -15.26
CA TYR A 304 2.10 22.03 -16.22
C TYR A 304 2.41 22.55 -17.63
N GLY A 305 2.11 21.72 -18.63
CA GLY A 305 1.85 22.22 -19.96
C GLY A 305 0.55 23.01 -20.00
N LYS A 306 0.38 23.88 -20.99
CA LYS A 306 -0.94 24.45 -21.31
C LYS A 306 -1.86 23.28 -21.71
N TYR A 307 -3.12 23.30 -21.32
CA TYR A 307 -4.11 22.34 -21.83
C TYR A 307 -4.20 22.41 -23.36
N ALA A 308 -4.52 21.30 -24.03
CA ALA A 308 -4.57 21.23 -25.49
C ALA A 308 -5.53 22.27 -26.11
N GLY A 309 -6.68 22.51 -25.48
CA GLY A 309 -7.64 23.56 -25.87
C GLY A 309 -7.12 25.00 -25.74
N ALA A 310 -6.05 25.23 -24.99
CA ALA A 310 -5.33 26.50 -24.90
C ALA A 310 -4.11 26.57 -25.86
N GLY A 311 -4.05 25.66 -26.84
CA GLY A 311 -2.97 25.54 -27.82
C GLY A 311 -1.88 24.51 -27.46
N GLY A 312 -1.93 23.93 -26.27
CA GLY A 312 -0.91 23.02 -25.76
C GLY A 312 0.45 23.67 -25.49
N SER A 313 1.34 22.93 -24.84
CA SER A 313 2.76 23.26 -24.74
C SER A 313 3.61 22.28 -25.54
N SER A 314 4.82 22.70 -25.94
CA SER A 314 5.75 21.81 -26.63
C SER A 314 7.21 22.08 -26.32
N ASN A 315 8.10 21.13 -26.64
CA ASN A 315 9.55 21.26 -26.52
C ASN A 315 10.00 21.67 -25.10
N VAL A 316 9.37 21.08 -24.08
CA VAL A 316 9.69 21.29 -22.67
C VAL A 316 10.64 20.19 -22.18
N THR A 317 11.61 20.53 -21.34
CA THR A 317 12.39 19.54 -20.58
C THR A 317 12.33 19.87 -19.09
N LEU A 318 11.77 18.97 -18.27
CA LEU A 318 11.76 19.06 -16.82
C LEU A 318 12.75 18.05 -16.26
N LYS A 319 13.82 18.49 -15.57
CA LYS A 319 14.81 17.53 -15.07
C LYS A 319 15.62 17.91 -13.85
N ASP A 320 16.12 16.89 -13.15
CA ASP A 320 17.04 17.02 -12.01
C ASP A 320 16.45 17.80 -10.81
N PHE A 321 15.16 17.65 -10.49
CA PHE A 321 14.54 18.27 -9.29
C PHE A 321 13.45 17.38 -8.68
N ALA A 322 12.92 17.77 -7.51
CA ALA A 322 11.79 17.12 -6.86
C ALA A 322 10.55 18.02 -6.83
N ILE A 323 9.38 17.40 -6.90
CA ILE A 323 8.07 17.97 -6.61
C ILE A 323 7.51 17.15 -5.45
N ILE A 324 7.28 17.80 -4.30
CA ILE A 324 6.73 17.17 -3.09
C ILE A 324 5.53 18.00 -2.63
N GLY A 325 4.32 17.49 -2.82
CA GLY A 325 3.08 18.22 -2.52
C GLY A 325 2.73 18.27 -1.04
N ASP A 326 1.48 18.63 -0.76
CA ASP A 326 0.84 18.51 0.55
C ASP A 326 -0.62 18.07 0.34
N ILE A 327 -0.80 17.06 -0.53
CA ILE A 327 -2.09 16.45 -0.86
C ILE A 327 -2.27 15.24 0.06
N ARG A 328 -3.38 15.22 0.79
CA ARG A 328 -3.70 14.26 1.86
C ARG A 328 -5.02 13.55 1.61
N GLU A 329 -5.62 13.83 0.45
CA GLU A 329 -6.95 13.42 0.08
C GLU A 329 -7.03 13.21 -1.43
N ARG A 330 -7.82 12.23 -1.87
CA ARG A 330 -8.16 12.07 -3.28
C ARG A 330 -9.42 12.88 -3.62
N VAL A 331 -9.26 13.98 -4.35
CA VAL A 331 -10.37 14.70 -4.98
C VAL A 331 -10.16 14.73 -6.48
N ASP A 332 -10.87 13.86 -7.21
CA ASP A 332 -10.64 13.63 -8.64
C ASP A 332 -10.69 14.91 -9.50
N ASN A 333 -11.61 15.82 -9.18
CA ASN A 333 -11.79 17.11 -9.87
C ASN A 333 -10.67 18.14 -9.60
N ASP A 334 -9.88 17.98 -8.53
CA ASP A 334 -8.80 18.90 -8.22
C ASP A 334 -7.55 18.52 -9.03
N GLN A 335 -7.03 19.49 -9.79
CA GLN A 335 -5.89 19.31 -10.70
C GLN A 335 -4.55 19.48 -9.94
N VAL A 336 -4.36 18.76 -8.85
CA VAL A 336 -3.19 18.90 -7.94
C VAL A 336 -2.17 17.77 -8.15
N ASN A 337 -1.67 17.67 -9.38
CA ASN A 337 -0.72 16.66 -9.83
C ASN A 337 0.70 17.24 -9.90
N ALA A 338 1.75 16.41 -9.82
CA ALA A 338 3.12 16.93 -9.95
C ALA A 338 3.42 17.43 -11.38
N VAL A 339 2.92 16.73 -12.40
CA VAL A 339 2.96 17.14 -13.82
C VAL A 339 1.57 17.01 -14.45
N GLY A 340 1.21 17.90 -15.38
CA GLY A 340 -0.03 17.76 -16.14
C GLY A 340 -0.19 18.71 -17.33
N GLY A 341 -1.39 18.74 -17.91
CA GLY A 341 -1.69 19.44 -19.16
C GLY A 341 -1.09 18.77 -20.40
N ALA A 342 -1.02 19.47 -21.54
CA ALA A 342 -0.51 18.92 -22.80
C ALA A 342 0.96 19.29 -23.04
N LEU A 343 1.85 18.30 -23.15
CA LEU A 343 3.30 18.45 -23.27
C LEU A 343 3.88 17.69 -24.47
N SER A 344 3.62 18.15 -25.69
CA SER A 344 4.11 17.48 -26.92
C SER A 344 5.62 17.65 -27.13
N ASN A 345 6.31 16.66 -27.70
CA ASN A 345 7.77 16.67 -27.94
C ASN A 345 8.57 17.06 -26.67
N SER A 346 8.17 16.57 -25.49
CA SER A 346 8.66 17.04 -24.19
C SER A 346 9.07 15.90 -23.27
N VAL A 347 9.99 16.17 -22.35
CA VAL A 347 10.64 15.15 -21.51
C VAL A 347 10.63 15.52 -20.03
N VAL A 348 10.24 14.58 -19.17
CA VAL A 348 10.50 14.57 -17.73
C VAL A 348 11.63 13.56 -17.48
N ASP A 349 12.75 13.99 -16.90
CA ASP A 349 13.97 13.18 -16.77
C ASP A 349 14.60 13.33 -15.38
N ASN A 350 14.74 12.25 -14.61
CA ASN A 350 15.35 12.30 -13.27
C ASN A 350 14.62 13.29 -12.33
N VAL A 351 13.29 13.12 -12.21
CA VAL A 351 12.43 13.90 -11.31
C VAL A 351 11.86 12.99 -10.21
N TRP A 352 11.81 13.51 -8.97
CA TRP A 352 11.14 12.86 -7.83
C TRP A 352 9.76 13.49 -7.65
N MET A 353 8.70 12.70 -7.54
CA MET A 353 7.31 13.14 -7.42
C MET A 353 6.65 12.43 -6.23
N GLN A 354 6.12 13.18 -5.27
CA GLN A 354 5.60 12.66 -4.00
C GLN A 354 4.48 13.55 -3.44
N HIS A 355 3.53 12.97 -2.70
CA HIS A 355 2.44 13.68 -1.99
C HIS A 355 1.58 14.60 -2.87
N THR A 356 1.33 14.15 -4.10
CA THR A 356 0.42 14.77 -5.08
C THR A 356 -0.74 13.82 -5.39
N LYS A 357 -1.79 14.29 -6.08
CA LYS A 357 -2.90 13.40 -6.46
C LYS A 357 -2.40 12.35 -7.46
N CYS A 358 -1.76 12.80 -8.53
CA CYS A 358 -1.08 11.95 -9.50
C CYS A 358 0.34 12.46 -9.78
N GLY A 359 1.26 11.54 -10.13
CA GLY A 359 2.62 11.91 -10.52
C GLY A 359 2.63 12.67 -11.86
N ALA A 360 1.94 12.13 -12.86
CA ALA A 360 1.65 12.85 -14.10
C ALA A 360 0.27 12.52 -14.66
N TRP A 361 -0.63 13.51 -14.74
CA TRP A 361 -1.93 13.37 -15.39
C TRP A 361 -1.95 14.16 -16.70
N MET A 362 -1.79 13.45 -17.81
CA MET A 362 -1.48 14.06 -19.10
C MET A 362 -2.74 14.21 -19.95
N ASP A 363 -3.46 15.33 -19.77
CA ASP A 363 -4.64 15.70 -20.56
C ASP A 363 -4.25 16.14 -21.98
N GLY A 364 -4.42 15.23 -22.95
CA GLY A 364 -4.16 15.47 -24.36
C GLY A 364 -5.26 16.25 -25.11
N PRO A 365 -5.29 16.17 -26.46
CA PRO A 365 -4.39 15.39 -27.31
C PRO A 365 -2.96 15.95 -27.34
N MET A 366 -1.97 15.06 -27.33
CA MET A 366 -0.53 15.42 -27.32
C MET A 366 0.32 14.27 -27.86
N ASP A 367 1.51 14.58 -28.39
CA ASP A 367 2.36 13.61 -29.09
C ASP A 367 3.82 13.64 -28.62
N ASN A 368 4.47 12.47 -28.60
CA ASN A 368 5.92 12.33 -28.33
C ASN A 368 6.36 12.94 -26.97
N PHE A 369 5.64 12.59 -25.90
CA PHE A 369 6.02 12.89 -24.52
C PHE A 369 6.83 11.73 -23.91
N THR A 370 7.76 12.01 -22.99
CA THR A 370 8.52 10.96 -22.29
C THR A 370 8.72 11.28 -20.82
N VAL A 371 8.34 10.36 -19.93
CA VAL A 371 8.81 10.32 -18.53
C VAL A 371 9.91 9.27 -18.42
N ARG A 372 11.08 9.62 -17.85
CA ARG A 372 12.16 8.66 -17.64
C ARG A 372 13.08 8.93 -16.46
N ASN A 373 13.74 7.89 -15.97
CA ASN A 373 14.70 7.94 -14.85
C ASN A 373 14.12 8.51 -13.54
N SER A 374 12.80 8.57 -13.43
CA SER A 374 12.08 9.30 -12.39
C SER A 374 11.59 8.38 -11.27
N ARG A 375 11.18 8.96 -10.15
CA ARG A 375 10.60 8.27 -9.00
C ARG A 375 9.25 8.89 -8.69
N ILE A 376 8.21 8.06 -8.58
CA ILE A 376 6.85 8.47 -8.26
C ILE A 376 6.42 7.66 -7.04
N LEU A 377 6.24 8.34 -5.91
CA LEU A 377 5.98 7.74 -4.61
C LEU A 377 4.72 8.38 -4.01
N ASP A 378 4.01 7.66 -3.14
CA ASP A 378 3.00 8.21 -2.21
C ASP A 378 2.02 9.19 -2.91
N GLN A 379 1.25 8.65 -3.86
CA GLN A 379 0.27 9.39 -4.67
C GLN A 379 -1.13 9.01 -4.24
N THR A 380 -2.06 9.97 -4.13
CA THR A 380 -3.44 9.66 -3.68
C THR A 380 -4.30 8.99 -4.78
N ALA A 381 -3.79 8.93 -6.01
CA ALA A 381 -4.35 8.23 -7.17
C ALA A 381 -3.20 7.74 -8.08
N ASP A 382 -3.34 7.84 -9.40
CA ASP A 382 -2.44 7.27 -10.41
C ASP A 382 -0.97 7.70 -10.30
N GLY A 383 -0.04 6.80 -10.63
CA GLY A 383 1.37 7.19 -10.81
C GLY A 383 1.57 8.04 -12.07
N VAL A 384 1.19 7.51 -13.24
CA VAL A 384 1.06 8.27 -14.50
C VAL A 384 -0.20 7.83 -15.24
N ASN A 385 -1.03 8.79 -15.67
CA ASN A 385 -2.12 8.54 -16.61
C ASN A 385 -1.88 9.28 -17.94
N PHE A 386 -1.86 8.53 -19.04
CA PHE A 386 -1.96 9.08 -20.40
C PHE A 386 -3.44 9.18 -20.80
N HIS A 387 -4.01 10.38 -20.63
CA HIS A 387 -5.43 10.64 -20.75
C HIS A 387 -5.80 11.38 -22.04
N TYR A 388 -6.91 11.00 -22.68
CA TYR A 388 -7.53 11.77 -23.76
C TYR A 388 -6.62 12.03 -24.98
N GLY A 389 -6.26 10.98 -25.72
CA GLY A 389 -5.59 11.10 -27.01
C GLY A 389 -4.10 11.41 -26.97
N VAL A 390 -3.37 10.82 -26.03
CA VAL A 390 -1.90 10.84 -25.99
C VAL A 390 -1.33 9.87 -27.03
N THR A 391 -0.37 10.29 -27.85
CA THR A 391 0.22 9.46 -28.90
C THR A 391 1.75 9.40 -28.88
N ASN A 392 2.31 8.29 -29.39
CA ASN A 392 3.74 7.98 -29.49
C ASN A 392 4.57 8.23 -28.21
N SER A 393 3.93 8.26 -27.04
CA SER A 393 4.51 8.72 -25.78
C SER A 393 4.97 7.56 -24.89
N THR A 394 5.96 7.81 -24.02
CA THR A 394 6.65 6.74 -23.29
C THR A 394 6.79 7.05 -21.79
N VAL A 395 6.59 6.05 -20.92
CA VAL A 395 7.16 6.04 -19.56
C VAL A 395 8.19 4.92 -19.49
N THR A 396 9.43 5.24 -19.13
CA THR A 396 10.52 4.24 -19.15
C THR A 396 11.60 4.45 -18.10
N ASN A 397 12.21 3.37 -17.59
CA ASN A 397 13.20 3.45 -16.51
C ASN A 397 12.71 4.27 -15.30
N THR A 398 11.41 4.16 -14.99
CA THR A 398 10.74 4.92 -13.93
C THR A 398 10.32 3.98 -12.80
N PHE A 399 10.59 4.40 -11.58
CA PHE A 399 10.25 3.69 -10.36
C PHE A 399 8.96 4.26 -9.77
N VAL A 400 7.98 3.41 -9.48
CA VAL A 400 6.67 3.79 -8.95
C VAL A 400 6.35 2.92 -7.73
N ARG A 401 5.99 3.54 -6.59
CA ARG A 401 5.56 2.84 -5.37
C ARG A 401 4.39 3.58 -4.72
N ASN A 402 3.49 2.85 -4.05
CA ASN A 402 2.49 3.42 -3.13
C ASN A 402 1.51 4.40 -3.81
N THR A 403 0.86 3.96 -4.89
CA THR A 403 -0.13 4.77 -5.63
C THR A 403 -1.56 4.44 -5.20
N GLY A 404 -2.41 5.45 -5.01
CA GLY A 404 -3.82 5.30 -4.61
C GLY A 404 -4.77 4.88 -5.74
N ASP A 405 -4.23 4.60 -6.91
CA ASP A 405 -4.86 3.98 -8.08
C ASP A 405 -3.78 3.35 -8.97
N ASP A 406 -4.13 3.04 -10.22
CA ASP A 406 -3.27 2.51 -11.28
C ASP A 406 -1.86 3.15 -11.31
N GLY A 407 -0.83 2.32 -11.13
CA GLY A 407 0.56 2.79 -11.09
C GLY A 407 1.03 3.40 -12.41
N LEU A 408 0.66 2.80 -13.54
CA LEU A 408 0.82 3.38 -14.90
C LEU A 408 -0.40 3.04 -15.76
N ALA A 409 -1.21 4.06 -16.09
CA ALA A 409 -2.44 3.93 -16.85
C ALA A 409 -2.37 4.62 -18.23
N MET A 410 -3.08 4.05 -19.21
CA MET A 410 -3.45 4.73 -20.44
C MET A 410 -4.98 4.73 -20.56
N TRP A 411 -5.63 5.88 -20.42
CA TRP A 411 -7.08 5.99 -20.58
C TRP A 411 -7.44 6.71 -21.89
N ALA A 412 -7.89 5.93 -22.87
CA ALA A 412 -8.35 6.44 -24.17
C ALA A 412 -9.78 7.04 -24.06
N GLU A 413 -10.00 7.96 -23.12
CA GLU A 413 -11.31 8.61 -22.97
C GLU A 413 -11.63 9.45 -24.21
N ASN A 414 -12.66 9.05 -24.97
CA ASN A 414 -13.23 9.76 -26.13
C ASN A 414 -12.29 10.01 -27.34
N VAL A 415 -10.97 10.01 -27.15
CA VAL A 415 -9.92 10.19 -28.17
C VAL A 415 -8.87 9.08 -28.00
N PRO A 416 -8.51 8.34 -29.07
CA PRO A 416 -7.69 7.15 -28.95
C PRO A 416 -6.24 7.44 -28.57
N ASN A 417 -5.75 6.75 -27.54
CA ASN A 417 -4.31 6.63 -27.27
C ASN A 417 -3.66 5.71 -28.32
N VAL A 418 -2.52 6.11 -28.90
CA VAL A 418 -1.93 5.40 -30.06
C VAL A 418 -0.41 5.30 -29.94
N LYS A 419 0.15 4.09 -30.07
CA LYS A 419 1.61 3.80 -30.09
C LYS A 419 2.37 4.22 -28.81
N ASN A 420 1.65 4.35 -27.70
CA ASN A 420 2.25 4.64 -26.41
C ASN A 420 2.96 3.41 -25.82
N LYS A 421 3.93 3.65 -24.94
CA LYS A 421 4.83 2.62 -24.43
C LYS A 421 5.09 2.76 -22.93
N PHE A 422 4.98 1.67 -22.18
CA PHE A 422 5.50 1.56 -20.82
C PHE A 422 6.60 0.50 -20.80
N THR A 423 7.87 0.89 -20.66
CA THR A 423 9.00 -0.03 -20.82
C THR A 423 10.09 0.10 -19.76
N PHE A 424 10.60 -0.99 -19.21
CA PHE A 424 11.62 -0.96 -18.13
C PHE A 424 11.19 -0.16 -16.90
N ASN A 425 9.93 -0.24 -16.47
CA ASN A 425 9.47 0.38 -15.23
C ASN A 425 9.36 -0.66 -14.11
N THR A 426 9.60 -0.24 -12.87
CA THR A 426 9.27 -1.03 -11.68
C THR A 426 8.11 -0.35 -10.98
N VAL A 427 6.98 -1.04 -10.84
CA VAL A 427 5.76 -0.53 -10.23
C VAL A 427 5.34 -1.45 -9.08
N ILE A 428 5.29 -0.93 -7.87
CA ILE A 428 5.14 -1.68 -6.62
C ILE A 428 3.95 -1.10 -5.81
N LEU A 429 3.16 -1.96 -5.16
CA LEU A 429 2.14 -1.55 -4.19
C LEU A 429 1.16 -0.43 -4.67
N PRO A 430 0.46 -0.60 -5.81
CA PRO A 430 -0.76 0.16 -6.06
C PRO A 430 -1.84 -0.31 -5.08
N ILE A 431 -2.36 0.63 -4.29
CA ILE A 431 -3.33 0.39 -3.21
C ILE A 431 -4.72 0.07 -3.78
N LEU A 432 -5.06 0.67 -4.92
CA LEU A 432 -6.26 0.37 -5.70
C LEU A 432 -5.85 0.03 -7.14
N ALA A 433 -6.66 -0.79 -7.82
CA ALA A 433 -6.52 -1.11 -9.24
C ALA A 433 -5.19 -1.79 -9.57
N ASN A 434 -4.46 -1.35 -10.59
CA ASN A 434 -3.44 -2.16 -11.26
C ASN A 434 -2.01 -1.60 -11.14
N ASN A 435 -1.01 -2.46 -11.33
CA ASN A 435 0.36 -1.96 -11.51
C ASN A 435 0.49 -1.27 -12.89
N ILE A 436 0.04 -1.90 -13.98
CA ILE A 436 0.01 -1.29 -15.32
C ILE A 436 -1.28 -1.65 -16.07
N VAL A 437 -1.90 -0.67 -16.74
CA VAL A 437 -3.14 -0.86 -17.51
C VAL A 437 -3.20 -0.06 -18.82
N THR A 438 -3.93 -0.59 -19.81
CA THR A 438 -4.47 0.19 -20.93
C THR A 438 -5.98 0.02 -21.03
N TYR A 439 -6.72 1.12 -20.85
CA TYR A 439 -8.15 1.23 -21.09
C TYR A 439 -8.36 1.74 -22.51
N GLY A 440 -8.64 0.80 -23.41
CA GLY A 440 -8.64 1.03 -24.84
C GLY A 440 -7.24 1.15 -25.44
N GLY A 441 -7.14 1.91 -26.52
CA GLY A 441 -5.89 2.27 -27.20
C GLY A 441 -5.53 1.37 -28.39
N ARG A 442 -4.56 1.84 -29.19
CA ARG A 442 -4.09 1.14 -30.41
C ARG A 442 -2.57 1.06 -30.50
N ASP A 443 -2.07 -0.10 -30.91
CA ASP A 443 -0.63 -0.38 -31.14
C ASP A 443 0.24 -0.16 -29.88
N ILE A 444 -0.28 -0.54 -28.71
CA ILE A 444 0.32 -0.27 -27.38
C ILE A 444 1.45 -1.27 -27.06
N THR A 445 2.52 -0.80 -26.40
CA THR A 445 3.63 -1.66 -25.93
C THR A 445 3.81 -1.57 -24.42
N ILE A 446 3.86 -2.71 -23.72
CA ILE A 446 4.14 -2.79 -22.28
C ILE A 446 5.23 -3.84 -22.07
N SER A 447 6.52 -3.48 -22.12
CA SER A 447 7.61 -4.49 -22.11
C SER A 447 8.69 -4.29 -21.06
N ASP A 448 9.34 -5.38 -20.65
CA ASP A 448 10.48 -5.34 -19.74
C ASP A 448 10.17 -4.74 -18.35
N ASN A 449 8.90 -4.65 -17.95
CA ASN A 449 8.52 -4.06 -16.65
C ASN A 449 8.55 -5.11 -15.52
N VAL A 450 8.68 -4.64 -14.28
CA VAL A 450 8.38 -5.42 -13.08
C VAL A 450 7.17 -4.80 -12.39
N MET A 451 6.19 -5.65 -12.07
CA MET A 451 4.94 -5.32 -11.41
C MET A 451 4.89 -6.11 -10.10
N SER A 452 4.74 -5.45 -8.96
CA SER A 452 4.76 -6.12 -7.65
C SER A 452 3.61 -5.70 -6.74
N ASP A 453 3.11 -6.66 -5.99
CA ASP A 453 2.36 -6.44 -4.74
C ASP A 453 1.05 -5.64 -4.83
N THR A 454 0.25 -5.83 -5.89
CA THR A 454 -1.12 -5.26 -6.02
C THR A 454 -2.00 -5.48 -4.78
N ILE A 455 -2.84 -4.51 -4.39
CA ILE A 455 -3.57 -4.51 -3.12
C ILE A 455 -5.07 -4.83 -3.23
N THR A 456 -5.88 -4.09 -3.99
CA THR A 456 -7.32 -4.42 -4.15
C THR A 456 -7.91 -4.02 -5.49
N ASN A 457 -8.93 -4.77 -5.92
CA ASN A 457 -9.76 -4.52 -7.11
C ASN A 457 -8.97 -4.46 -8.44
N GLY A 458 -7.85 -5.17 -8.55
CA GLY A 458 -7.02 -5.18 -9.75
C GLY A 458 -5.85 -6.17 -9.73
N GLY A 459 -5.00 -6.07 -10.76
CA GLY A 459 -3.91 -7.00 -11.05
C GLY A 459 -2.58 -6.32 -11.41
N GLY A 460 -1.59 -7.12 -11.81
CA GLY A 460 -0.31 -6.57 -12.27
C GLY A 460 -0.45 -5.93 -13.66
N LEU A 461 -1.05 -6.65 -14.61
CA LEU A 461 -1.27 -6.18 -15.97
C LEU A 461 -2.75 -6.30 -16.36
N HIS A 462 -3.31 -5.23 -16.92
CA HIS A 462 -4.69 -5.19 -17.39
C HIS A 462 -4.79 -4.61 -18.82
N VAL A 463 -5.57 -5.25 -19.68
CA VAL A 463 -5.90 -4.77 -21.04
C VAL A 463 -7.41 -4.84 -21.22
N ALA A 464 -8.07 -3.70 -21.41
CA ALA A 464 -9.53 -3.63 -21.25
C ALA A 464 -10.26 -2.65 -22.18
N ASN A 465 -11.47 -3.03 -22.56
CA ASN A 465 -12.52 -2.12 -23.02
C ASN A 465 -13.44 -1.80 -21.84
N ARG A 466 -12.93 -0.99 -20.90
CA ARG A 466 -13.60 -0.59 -19.63
C ARG A 466 -13.39 0.91 -19.41
N TYR A 467 -14.15 1.48 -18.47
CA TYR A 467 -14.21 2.92 -18.11
C TYR A 467 -14.92 3.81 -19.15
N PRO A 468 -15.40 5.01 -18.76
CA PRO A 468 -16.07 5.93 -19.69
C PRO A 468 -15.20 6.30 -20.91
N GLY A 469 -15.85 6.70 -22.00
CA GLY A 469 -15.21 7.11 -23.25
C GLY A 469 -14.57 6.00 -24.10
N VAL A 470 -14.26 4.82 -23.53
CA VAL A 470 -13.73 3.66 -24.26
C VAL A 470 -14.90 2.92 -24.92
N ASN A 471 -15.21 3.24 -26.18
CA ASN A 471 -16.49 2.88 -26.82
C ASN A 471 -16.36 2.49 -28.30
N SER A 472 -17.27 1.62 -28.72
CA SER A 472 -17.37 1.16 -30.11
C SER A 472 -17.62 2.29 -31.10
N GLY A 473 -17.03 2.16 -32.29
CA GLY A 473 -17.13 3.14 -33.38
C GLY A 473 -16.36 4.45 -33.18
N GLN A 474 -15.96 4.81 -31.95
CA GLN A 474 -15.10 5.99 -31.70
C GLN A 474 -13.60 5.69 -31.91
N GLY A 475 -13.25 4.42 -32.05
CA GLY A 475 -11.86 3.97 -32.23
C GLY A 475 -11.01 4.01 -30.96
N THR A 476 -11.61 4.33 -29.80
CA THR A 476 -10.93 4.38 -28.50
C THR A 476 -10.66 3.00 -27.91
N ALA A 477 -11.44 1.98 -28.27
CA ALA A 477 -11.27 0.60 -27.82
C ALA A 477 -9.97 -0.07 -28.27
N VAL A 478 -9.58 -1.14 -27.53
CA VAL A 478 -8.38 -1.95 -27.76
C VAL A 478 -8.37 -2.46 -29.20
N SER A 479 -7.38 -2.01 -29.98
CA SER A 479 -7.31 -2.28 -31.43
C SER A 479 -5.86 -2.37 -31.93
N GLY A 480 -5.69 -2.85 -33.17
CA GLY A 480 -4.35 -3.09 -33.74
C GLY A 480 -3.64 -4.25 -33.02
N THR A 481 -2.39 -4.04 -32.61
CA THR A 481 -1.62 -5.02 -31.81
C THR A 481 -1.16 -4.43 -30.48
N THR A 482 -1.68 -4.96 -29.37
CA THR A 482 -1.09 -4.73 -28.04
C THR A 482 -0.01 -5.78 -27.79
N THR A 483 1.19 -5.36 -27.41
CA THR A 483 2.31 -6.26 -27.11
C THR A 483 2.78 -6.05 -25.68
N ALA A 484 2.58 -7.06 -24.83
CA ALA A 484 3.16 -7.14 -23.49
C ALA A 484 4.24 -8.23 -23.46
N ALA A 485 5.51 -7.84 -23.38
CA ALA A 485 6.64 -8.76 -23.59
C ALA A 485 7.69 -8.66 -22.46
N ARG A 486 8.23 -9.80 -22.01
CA ARG A 486 9.26 -9.87 -20.95
C ARG A 486 8.89 -9.13 -19.66
N ASN A 487 7.61 -9.10 -19.28
CA ASN A 487 7.22 -8.53 -17.98
C ASN A 487 7.40 -9.56 -16.86
N THR A 488 7.54 -9.09 -15.62
CA THR A 488 7.61 -9.94 -14.42
C THR A 488 6.59 -9.46 -13.41
N LEU A 489 5.73 -10.35 -12.96
CA LEU A 489 4.59 -10.08 -12.10
C LEU A 489 4.78 -10.83 -10.79
N ILE A 490 4.99 -10.13 -9.68
CA ILE A 490 5.39 -10.71 -8.39
C ILE A 490 4.30 -10.44 -7.36
N ARG A 491 3.65 -11.47 -6.82
CA ARG A 491 2.60 -11.33 -5.78
C ARG A 491 1.44 -10.38 -6.16
N THR A 492 1.19 -10.23 -7.47
CA THR A 492 0.13 -9.40 -8.05
C THR A 492 -1.19 -10.15 -8.21
N GLY A 493 -2.27 -9.40 -8.48
CA GLY A 493 -3.65 -9.89 -8.45
C GLY A 493 -4.13 -10.04 -7.01
N ASN A 494 -5.22 -9.36 -6.65
CA ASN A 494 -5.81 -9.45 -5.30
C ASN A 494 -7.35 -9.46 -5.36
N ASN A 495 -8.02 -9.49 -4.20
CA ASN A 495 -9.47 -9.56 -4.12
C ASN A 495 -10.16 -8.34 -4.77
N ASP A 496 -11.30 -8.53 -5.42
CA ASP A 496 -12.27 -7.45 -5.65
C ASP A 496 -13.44 -7.61 -4.67
N PHE A 497 -13.64 -6.63 -3.79
CA PHE A 497 -14.65 -6.71 -2.73
C PHE A 497 -16.09 -6.51 -3.21
N ASN A 498 -16.29 -5.97 -4.42
CA ASN A 498 -17.59 -5.87 -5.06
C ASN A 498 -18.00 -7.23 -5.66
N TRP A 499 -17.04 -7.91 -6.28
CA TRP A 499 -17.24 -9.20 -6.95
C TRP A 499 -17.13 -10.42 -6.02
N ARG A 500 -16.42 -10.27 -4.89
CA ARG A 500 -16.18 -11.32 -3.88
C ARG A 500 -15.39 -12.51 -4.43
N PHE A 501 -14.43 -12.22 -5.31
CA PHE A 501 -13.40 -13.14 -5.77
C PHE A 501 -12.14 -12.39 -6.21
N GLY A 502 -11.03 -13.12 -6.35
CA GLY A 502 -9.74 -12.57 -6.79
C GLY A 502 -9.68 -12.18 -8.25
N VAL A 503 -9.04 -11.04 -8.52
CA VAL A 503 -8.57 -10.62 -9.84
C VAL A 503 -7.25 -11.33 -10.18
N GLY A 504 -7.02 -11.64 -11.46
CA GLY A 504 -5.79 -12.28 -11.91
C GLY A 504 -4.58 -11.35 -11.95
N ALA A 505 -3.37 -11.93 -11.83
CA ALA A 505 -2.12 -11.19 -12.02
C ALA A 505 -2.03 -10.53 -13.41
N ILE A 506 -2.43 -11.24 -14.46
CA ILE A 506 -2.81 -10.65 -15.76
C ILE A 506 -4.33 -10.81 -15.93
N TRP A 507 -5.02 -9.75 -16.32
CA TRP A 507 -6.47 -9.84 -16.58
C TRP A 507 -6.96 -9.02 -17.77
N PHE A 508 -8.16 -9.40 -18.25
CA PHE A 508 -8.79 -8.85 -19.44
C PHE A 508 -10.28 -8.61 -19.20
N SER A 509 -10.76 -7.42 -19.59
CA SER A 509 -12.17 -7.04 -19.49
C SER A 509 -12.70 -6.50 -20.83
N GLY A 510 -13.74 -7.14 -21.36
CA GLY A 510 -14.49 -6.67 -22.53
C GLY A 510 -15.79 -5.93 -22.18
N LEU A 511 -15.86 -5.26 -21.02
CA LEU A 511 -17.11 -4.73 -20.44
C LEU A 511 -17.94 -3.87 -21.40
N ASN A 512 -17.33 -2.83 -21.97
CA ASN A 512 -18.02 -1.86 -22.82
C ASN A 512 -18.26 -2.42 -24.23
N GLU A 513 -17.28 -3.17 -24.76
CA GLU A 513 -17.42 -3.97 -25.97
C GLU A 513 -16.38 -5.11 -26.03
N PRO A 514 -16.63 -6.19 -26.79
CA PRO A 514 -15.65 -7.24 -27.02
C PRO A 514 -14.29 -6.77 -27.55
N ILE A 515 -13.20 -7.22 -26.92
CA ILE A 515 -11.84 -7.01 -27.43
C ILE A 515 -11.66 -7.91 -28.66
N ASN A 516 -11.45 -7.30 -29.82
CA ASN A 516 -11.22 -7.97 -31.11
C ASN A 516 -9.93 -7.46 -31.76
N ALA A 517 -8.82 -7.63 -31.05
CA ALA A 517 -7.49 -7.15 -31.43
C ALA A 517 -6.45 -8.26 -31.28
N THR A 518 -5.22 -8.04 -31.77
CA THR A 518 -4.11 -8.93 -31.42
C THR A 518 -3.55 -8.49 -30.07
N VAL A 519 -3.51 -9.39 -29.08
CA VAL A 519 -2.90 -9.12 -27.77
C VAL A 519 -1.87 -10.20 -27.47
N ASN A 520 -0.60 -9.85 -27.61
CA ASN A 520 0.53 -10.75 -27.41
C ASN A 520 1.07 -10.60 -25.98
N ILE A 521 1.10 -11.70 -25.23
CA ILE A 521 1.73 -11.83 -23.90
C ILE A 521 2.92 -12.77 -24.06
N THR A 522 4.14 -12.24 -24.19
CA THR A 522 5.35 -13.04 -24.49
C THR A 522 6.39 -13.01 -23.38
N ASP A 523 7.17 -14.08 -23.23
CA ASP A 523 8.36 -14.19 -22.36
C ASP A 523 8.09 -13.82 -20.87
N THR A 524 6.83 -13.85 -20.45
CA THR A 524 6.37 -13.18 -19.23
C THR A 524 6.38 -14.15 -18.05
N GLU A 525 6.89 -13.69 -16.92
CA GLU A 525 6.93 -14.47 -15.68
C GLU A 525 5.87 -13.96 -14.70
N ILE A 526 5.08 -14.89 -14.17
CA ILE A 526 4.06 -14.66 -13.15
C ILE A 526 4.46 -15.50 -11.93
N LEU A 527 4.83 -14.83 -10.86
CA LEU A 527 5.47 -15.41 -9.68
C LEU A 527 4.59 -15.17 -8.45
N ASP A 528 4.10 -16.27 -7.85
CA ASP A 528 3.38 -16.31 -6.58
C ASP A 528 2.16 -15.35 -6.53
N SER A 529 1.32 -15.37 -7.57
CA SER A 529 0.10 -14.53 -7.66
C SER A 529 -0.82 -14.74 -6.45
N SER A 530 -1.41 -13.68 -5.91
CA SER A 530 -2.21 -13.82 -4.69
C SER A 530 -3.55 -14.51 -4.92
N TYR A 531 -4.05 -14.53 -6.16
CA TYR A 531 -5.19 -15.35 -6.62
C TYR A 531 -4.86 -16.05 -7.94
N ALA A 532 -5.55 -15.73 -9.04
CA ALA A 532 -5.32 -16.38 -10.33
C ALA A 532 -4.11 -15.78 -11.05
N ALA A 533 -3.46 -16.56 -11.93
CA ALA A 533 -2.39 -16.03 -12.78
C ALA A 533 -2.95 -15.26 -13.99
N ILE A 534 -3.91 -15.85 -14.72
CA ILE A 534 -4.57 -15.24 -15.90
C ILE A 534 -6.09 -15.25 -15.71
N HIS A 535 -6.76 -14.12 -15.90
CA HIS A 535 -8.20 -13.94 -15.65
C HIS A 535 -8.93 -13.22 -16.80
N LEU A 536 -10.13 -13.67 -17.16
CA LEU A 536 -10.98 -13.06 -18.19
C LEU A 536 -12.40 -12.85 -17.66
N ILE A 537 -12.96 -11.65 -17.83
CA ILE A 537 -14.22 -11.23 -17.20
C ILE A 537 -15.00 -10.19 -18.02
N GLU A 538 -16.25 -9.93 -17.62
CA GLU A 538 -17.19 -8.88 -18.07
C GLU A 538 -17.67 -8.96 -19.52
N GLY A 539 -16.80 -9.24 -20.49
CA GLY A 539 -17.16 -9.31 -21.91
C GLY A 539 -16.12 -10.03 -22.77
N ALA A 540 -16.50 -10.36 -24.00
CA ALA A 540 -15.74 -11.30 -24.81
C ALA A 540 -14.34 -10.77 -25.18
N THR A 541 -13.31 -11.62 -25.08
CA THR A 541 -11.93 -11.24 -25.37
C THR A 541 -11.30 -12.21 -26.38
N ASN A 542 -10.98 -11.70 -27.57
CA ASN A 542 -10.45 -12.47 -28.69
C ASN A 542 -9.03 -12.05 -29.07
N GLY A 543 -8.31 -12.95 -29.75
CA GLY A 543 -6.98 -12.68 -30.28
C GLY A 543 -5.88 -12.60 -29.21
N LEU A 544 -6.07 -13.30 -28.08
CA LEU A 544 -5.02 -13.47 -27.08
C LEU A 544 -3.98 -14.49 -27.54
N HIS A 545 -2.70 -14.15 -27.43
CA HIS A 545 -1.59 -15.05 -27.73
C HIS A 545 -0.60 -15.05 -26.55
N PHE A 546 -0.53 -16.17 -25.83
CA PHE A 546 0.43 -16.39 -24.75
C PHE A 546 1.58 -17.26 -25.30
N ASP A 547 2.82 -16.76 -25.21
CA ASP A 547 4.01 -17.44 -25.75
C ASP A 547 5.16 -17.37 -24.74
N HIS A 548 5.78 -18.50 -24.42
CA HIS A 548 6.87 -18.59 -23.44
C HIS A 548 6.53 -17.95 -22.06
N VAL A 549 5.29 -18.14 -21.59
CA VAL A 549 4.82 -17.61 -20.31
C VAL A 549 5.04 -18.63 -19.19
N ARG A 550 5.70 -18.22 -18.10
CA ARG A 550 5.91 -19.04 -16.89
C ARG A 550 4.98 -18.56 -15.79
N ILE A 551 4.27 -19.50 -15.18
CA ILE A 551 3.50 -19.31 -13.94
C ILE A 551 4.15 -20.19 -12.86
N ASP A 552 4.57 -19.58 -11.75
CA ASP A 552 5.22 -20.26 -10.65
C ASP A 552 4.66 -19.75 -9.32
N GLY A 553 3.63 -20.43 -8.83
CA GLY A 553 2.79 -19.98 -7.72
C GLY A 553 1.56 -19.20 -8.21
N ALA A 554 0.38 -19.71 -7.90
CA ALA A 554 -0.88 -18.96 -8.01
C ALA A 554 -1.83 -19.39 -6.90
N GLY A 555 -2.29 -18.43 -6.10
CA GLY A 555 -3.15 -18.64 -4.94
C GLY A 555 -4.46 -19.34 -5.22
N THR A 556 -4.99 -19.26 -6.45
CA THR A 556 -6.14 -20.06 -6.90
C THR A 556 -5.81 -20.86 -8.18
N TYR A 557 -6.02 -20.27 -9.36
CA TYR A 557 -5.97 -20.96 -10.65
C TYR A 557 -4.86 -20.40 -11.56
N ALA A 558 -4.31 -21.24 -12.43
CA ALA A 558 -3.51 -20.75 -13.55
C ALA A 558 -4.38 -19.95 -14.55
N LEU A 559 -5.62 -20.43 -14.77
CA LEU A 559 -6.62 -19.77 -15.64
C LEU A 559 -7.96 -19.62 -14.92
N GLN A 560 -8.47 -18.40 -14.89
CA GLN A 560 -9.79 -18.06 -14.36
C GLN A 560 -10.65 -17.46 -15.49
N ILE A 561 -11.50 -18.27 -16.09
CA ILE A 561 -12.30 -17.90 -17.27
C ILE A 561 -13.76 -17.66 -16.83
N GLN A 562 -14.19 -16.41 -16.90
CA GLN A 562 -15.56 -15.96 -16.63
C GLN A 562 -16.22 -15.28 -17.85
N ALA A 563 -15.47 -15.02 -18.92
CA ALA A 563 -15.96 -14.45 -20.18
C ALA A 563 -15.64 -15.35 -21.40
N PRO A 564 -16.46 -15.31 -22.47
CA PRO A 564 -16.19 -16.00 -23.73
C PRO A 564 -15.04 -15.36 -24.52
N GLY A 565 -14.52 -16.05 -25.53
CA GLY A 565 -13.35 -15.54 -26.26
C GLY A 565 -12.49 -16.59 -26.96
N THR A 566 -11.30 -16.16 -27.38
CA THR A 566 -10.31 -16.99 -28.09
C THR A 566 -8.89 -16.69 -27.58
N ALA A 567 -8.16 -17.75 -27.21
CA ALA A 567 -6.77 -17.64 -26.79
C ALA A 567 -5.91 -18.77 -27.37
N THR A 568 -4.67 -18.43 -27.76
CA THR A 568 -3.63 -19.38 -28.17
C THR A 568 -2.54 -19.42 -27.11
N PHE A 569 -2.09 -20.62 -26.75
CA PHE A 569 -1.01 -20.85 -25.79
C PHE A 569 0.10 -21.65 -26.48
N ASN A 570 1.32 -21.10 -26.50
CA ASN A 570 2.54 -21.79 -26.92
C ASN A 570 3.55 -21.81 -25.77
N ASP A 571 4.08 -23.00 -25.47
CA ASP A 571 5.14 -23.22 -24.48
C ASP A 571 4.91 -22.51 -23.12
N VAL A 572 3.64 -22.47 -22.68
CA VAL A 572 3.23 -21.91 -21.39
C VAL A 572 3.34 -22.97 -20.30
N VAL A 573 4.09 -22.68 -19.24
CA VAL A 573 4.39 -23.63 -18.16
C VAL A 573 3.85 -23.11 -16.84
N ALA A 574 3.07 -23.91 -16.13
CA ALA A 574 2.56 -23.58 -14.81
C ALA A 574 3.01 -24.57 -13.73
N THR A 575 3.37 -24.04 -12.57
CA THR A 575 3.87 -24.77 -11.40
C THR A 575 3.34 -24.13 -10.11
N HIS A 576 3.27 -24.91 -9.03
CA HIS A 576 2.82 -24.49 -7.69
C HIS A 576 1.44 -23.77 -7.67
N ILE A 577 0.52 -24.23 -8.53
CA ILE A 577 -0.89 -23.77 -8.52
C ILE A 577 -1.61 -24.39 -7.32
N ALA A 578 -2.30 -23.58 -6.52
CA ALA A 578 -2.97 -24.02 -5.31
C ALA A 578 -4.08 -25.04 -5.56
N GLN A 579 -4.85 -24.85 -6.64
CA GLN A 579 -5.98 -25.73 -6.99
C GLN A 579 -5.51 -26.92 -7.84
N SER A 580 -5.86 -28.13 -7.41
CA SER A 580 -5.49 -29.38 -8.10
C SER A 580 -6.12 -29.53 -9.50
N ASN A 581 -7.20 -28.79 -9.77
CA ASN A 581 -7.63 -28.46 -11.12
C ASN A 581 -7.19 -27.01 -11.41
N PRO A 582 -6.17 -26.78 -12.26
CA PRO A 582 -5.53 -25.47 -12.43
C PRO A 582 -6.34 -24.47 -13.25
N ILE A 583 -7.51 -24.86 -13.80
CA ILE A 583 -8.33 -24.04 -14.68
C ILE A 583 -9.78 -23.99 -14.18
N HIS A 584 -10.26 -22.79 -13.88
CA HIS A 584 -11.69 -22.50 -13.71
C HIS A 584 -12.30 -22.02 -15.03
N ASN A 585 -13.34 -22.69 -15.53
CA ASN A 585 -14.11 -22.25 -16.70
C ASN A 585 -15.57 -22.70 -16.62
N CYS A 586 -16.46 -21.78 -16.23
CA CYS A 586 -17.91 -22.00 -16.29
C CYS A 586 -18.55 -21.56 -17.63
N VAL A 587 -17.78 -20.94 -18.53
CA VAL A 587 -18.23 -20.51 -19.87
C VAL A 587 -18.22 -21.69 -20.87
N GLY A 588 -17.53 -22.77 -20.52
CA GLY A 588 -17.43 -23.98 -21.35
C GLY A 588 -16.83 -23.66 -22.72
N SER A 589 -17.48 -24.13 -23.78
CA SER A 589 -17.08 -23.89 -25.17
C SER A 589 -17.30 -22.45 -25.68
N GLY A 590 -17.82 -21.54 -24.85
CA GLY A 590 -17.82 -20.11 -25.17
C GLY A 590 -16.42 -19.49 -25.12
N PHE A 591 -15.45 -20.13 -24.44
CA PHE A 591 -14.04 -19.77 -24.50
C PHE A 591 -13.21 -20.86 -25.19
N GLN A 592 -12.51 -20.49 -26.25
CA GLN A 592 -11.78 -21.41 -27.12
C GLN A 592 -10.27 -21.36 -26.84
N ILE A 593 -9.72 -22.48 -26.36
CA ILE A 593 -8.32 -22.65 -25.98
C ILE A 593 -7.58 -23.43 -27.08
N THR A 594 -6.76 -22.73 -27.85
CA THR A 594 -5.84 -23.35 -28.81
C THR A 594 -4.50 -23.60 -28.13
N ARG A 595 -4.05 -24.86 -28.08
CA ARG A 595 -2.70 -25.24 -27.64
C ARG A 595 -1.85 -25.55 -28.85
N VAL A 596 -0.70 -24.89 -28.98
CA VAL A 596 0.32 -25.14 -30.02
C VAL A 596 1.66 -25.43 -29.36
N GLY A 597 2.62 -25.98 -30.11
CA GLY A 597 3.88 -26.47 -29.51
C GLY A 597 3.69 -27.66 -28.57
N SER A 598 4.72 -28.00 -27.80
CA SER A 598 4.71 -29.15 -26.89
C SER A 598 5.21 -28.85 -25.47
N GLY A 599 5.66 -27.63 -25.17
CA GLY A 599 6.05 -27.21 -23.81
C GLY A 599 4.87 -26.88 -22.88
N ASN A 600 3.67 -26.73 -23.43
CA ASN A 600 2.46 -26.41 -22.66
C ASN A 600 2.19 -27.42 -21.53
N SER A 601 2.27 -26.99 -20.28
CA SER A 601 2.20 -27.90 -19.12
C SER A 601 1.67 -27.24 -17.84
N GLY A 602 1.01 -28.04 -16.99
CA GLY A 602 0.59 -27.66 -15.63
C GLY A 602 -0.63 -26.74 -15.48
N TRP A 603 -1.04 -26.00 -16.52
CA TRP A 603 -2.13 -25.02 -16.44
C TRP A 603 -3.51 -25.52 -16.92
N TYR A 604 -3.60 -26.71 -17.51
CA TYR A 604 -4.80 -27.20 -18.17
C TYR A 604 -5.28 -28.55 -17.60
N ALA A 605 -6.59 -28.68 -17.41
CA ALA A 605 -7.29 -29.92 -17.17
C ALA A 605 -8.63 -29.93 -17.93
N ASP A 606 -9.12 -31.13 -18.24
CA ASP A 606 -10.41 -31.37 -18.89
C ASP A 606 -11.11 -32.55 -18.15
N PRO A 607 -12.30 -32.35 -17.56
CA PRO A 607 -13.06 -31.11 -17.49
C PRO A 607 -12.38 -30.02 -16.64
N PRO A 608 -12.57 -28.73 -16.95
CA PRO A 608 -12.15 -27.63 -16.10
C PRO A 608 -13.03 -27.56 -14.83
N ALA A 609 -12.56 -26.85 -13.81
CA ALA A 609 -13.37 -26.56 -12.64
C ALA A 609 -14.52 -25.59 -12.99
N CYS A 610 -15.74 -25.95 -12.60
CA CYS A 610 -16.87 -25.04 -12.51
C CYS A 610 -17.73 -25.48 -11.32
N THR A 611 -17.39 -24.96 -10.14
CA THR A 611 -17.97 -25.34 -8.84
C THR A 611 -19.07 -24.39 -8.37
N GLY A 612 -19.14 -23.18 -8.93
CA GLY A 612 -19.94 -22.08 -8.39
C GLY A 612 -19.46 -21.59 -7.01
N THR A 613 -18.31 -22.06 -6.53
CA THR A 613 -17.72 -21.72 -5.23
C THR A 613 -16.27 -21.32 -5.46
N TRP A 614 -15.92 -20.07 -5.14
CA TRP A 614 -14.56 -19.57 -5.22
C TRP A 614 -13.73 -20.08 -4.03
N PRO A 615 -12.53 -20.62 -4.26
CA PRO A 615 -11.65 -21.04 -3.18
C PRO A 615 -10.91 -19.85 -2.57
N ASP A 616 -10.67 -19.92 -1.25
CA ASP A 616 -9.72 -19.04 -0.58
C ASP A 616 -8.30 -19.24 -1.16
N PRO A 617 -7.46 -18.19 -1.21
CA PRO A 617 -6.14 -18.28 -1.82
C PRO A 617 -5.11 -18.96 -0.93
N VAL A 618 -4.19 -19.72 -1.53
CA VAL A 618 -3.05 -20.36 -0.83
C VAL A 618 -1.72 -19.86 -1.41
N TRP A 619 -1.05 -18.96 -0.70
CA TRP A 619 0.18 -18.31 -1.16
C TRP A 619 1.43 -19.19 -0.97
N THR A 620 2.40 -19.11 -1.89
CA THR A 620 3.60 -19.98 -1.90
C THR A 620 4.87 -19.27 -1.42
N ASN A 621 4.81 -17.96 -1.18
CA ASN A 621 5.80 -17.13 -0.48
C ASN A 621 7.26 -17.49 -0.82
N GLY A 622 7.59 -17.56 -2.12
CA GLY A 622 8.94 -17.90 -2.59
C GLY A 622 9.19 -19.38 -2.95
N GLY A 623 8.13 -20.18 -3.15
CA GLY A 623 8.24 -21.53 -3.73
C GLY A 623 8.32 -22.69 -2.73
N VAL A 624 8.03 -22.43 -1.45
CA VAL A 624 7.69 -23.49 -0.48
C VAL A 624 6.19 -23.45 -0.27
N PRO A 625 5.41 -24.49 -0.65
CA PRO A 625 3.97 -24.49 -0.41
C PRO A 625 3.65 -24.33 1.09
N GLY A 626 3.28 -23.11 1.47
CA GLY A 626 2.63 -22.81 2.73
C GLY A 626 1.23 -23.40 2.70
N GLY A 627 1.12 -24.70 3.00
CA GLY A 627 -0.16 -25.28 3.39
C GLY A 627 -0.73 -24.49 4.57
N GLY A 628 -2.06 -24.44 4.69
CA GLY A 628 -2.80 -23.68 5.72
C GLY A 628 -2.65 -24.21 7.15
N THR A 629 -1.43 -24.57 7.55
CA THR A 629 -1.01 -25.00 8.88
C THR A 629 0.14 -24.09 9.31
N ASP A 630 -0.23 -22.99 9.96
CA ASP A 630 0.63 -22.11 10.74
C ASP A 630 1.79 -22.84 11.45
N PRO A 631 3.05 -22.47 11.15
CA PRO A 631 4.23 -22.93 11.89
C PRO A 631 4.94 -21.82 12.69
N THR A 632 4.36 -20.61 12.82
CA THR A 632 4.70 -19.57 13.81
C THR A 632 3.62 -18.48 13.83
N ASP A 633 2.84 -18.41 14.92
CA ASP A 633 1.94 -17.30 15.23
C ASP A 633 2.72 -16.16 15.93
N PRO A 634 3.14 -15.12 15.17
CA PRO A 634 3.04 -13.75 15.66
C PRO A 634 2.66 -12.74 14.54
N PRO A 635 2.29 -11.51 14.90
CA PRO A 635 1.39 -11.12 15.98
C PRO A 635 0.25 -10.24 15.44
N THR A 636 -0.98 -10.50 15.85
CA THR A 636 -2.18 -9.82 15.33
C THR A 636 -2.67 -8.69 16.23
N ASP A 637 -1.79 -7.72 16.54
CA ASP A 637 -2.13 -6.48 17.24
C ASP A 637 -1.52 -5.24 16.55
N PRO A 638 -2.33 -4.27 16.07
CA PRO A 638 -1.96 -2.86 16.07
C PRO A 638 -2.06 -2.31 17.51
N PRO A 639 -1.37 -1.20 17.86
CA PRO A 639 -1.22 -0.82 19.26
C PRO A 639 -2.53 -0.38 19.92
N THR A 640 -3.04 -1.24 20.81
CA THR A 640 -4.15 -0.90 21.72
C THR A 640 -3.79 -1.17 23.18
N ASP A 641 -3.02 -0.25 23.77
CA ASP A 641 -3.21 0.07 25.18
C ASP A 641 -3.04 1.58 25.39
N PRO A 642 -4.09 2.25 25.87
CA PRO A 642 -4.01 2.70 27.25
C PRO A 642 -5.31 2.48 28.07
N PRO A 643 -5.20 2.25 29.39
CA PRO A 643 -4.26 1.34 30.04
C PRO A 643 -5.00 0.30 30.89
N THR A 644 -4.69 -0.99 30.69
CA THR A 644 -4.90 -2.09 31.66
C THR A 644 -6.33 -2.34 32.21
N ASP A 645 -7.01 -3.33 31.62
CA ASP A 645 -7.94 -4.29 32.26
C ASP A 645 -9.37 -3.81 32.68
N PRO A 646 -10.46 -4.62 32.55
CA PRO A 646 -10.69 -5.83 31.75
C PRO A 646 -11.81 -5.63 30.70
N GLY A 647 -11.47 -5.52 29.41
CA GLY A 647 -12.43 -5.23 28.33
C GLY A 647 -13.40 -6.36 27.97
N ASN A 648 -14.34 -6.06 27.05
CA ASN A 648 -15.24 -7.06 26.46
C ASN A 648 -14.43 -8.08 25.64
N LEU A 649 -14.37 -9.32 26.11
CA LEU A 649 -13.61 -10.41 25.49
C LEU A 649 -14.17 -10.87 24.13
N ALA A 650 -15.46 -10.60 23.89
CA ALA A 650 -16.21 -11.04 22.72
C ALA A 650 -16.28 -10.00 21.59
N LEU A 651 -15.91 -8.74 21.84
CA LEU A 651 -15.87 -7.67 20.84
C LEU A 651 -14.96 -8.07 19.66
N GLY A 652 -15.45 -7.93 18.43
CA GLY A 652 -14.72 -8.24 17.19
C GLY A 652 -14.38 -9.73 16.99
N ARG A 653 -14.88 -10.64 17.83
CA ARG A 653 -14.50 -12.06 17.77
C ARG A 653 -15.22 -12.84 16.67
N PRO A 654 -14.62 -13.93 16.14
CA PRO A 654 -15.31 -14.83 15.22
C PRO A 654 -16.57 -15.43 15.86
N VAL A 655 -17.69 -15.40 15.12
CA VAL A 655 -18.98 -15.92 15.56
C VAL A 655 -19.52 -16.93 14.56
N THR A 656 -20.08 -18.04 15.03
CA THR A 656 -20.86 -18.99 14.23
C THR A 656 -22.27 -19.18 14.78
N GLU A 657 -23.21 -19.52 13.90
CA GLU A 657 -24.65 -19.50 14.18
C GLU A 657 -25.36 -20.74 13.62
N SER A 658 -26.61 -20.95 14.02
CA SER A 658 -27.50 -21.94 13.41
C SER A 658 -28.17 -21.47 12.11
N GLY A 659 -28.05 -20.17 11.78
CA GLY A 659 -28.67 -19.50 10.64
C GLY A 659 -29.35 -18.20 11.05
N HIS A 660 -29.47 -17.25 10.12
CA HIS A 660 -30.10 -15.94 10.31
C HIS A 660 -31.32 -15.72 9.41
N THR A 661 -31.90 -14.52 9.48
CA THR A 661 -32.90 -13.98 8.56
C THR A 661 -32.34 -12.74 7.86
N ASP A 662 -32.56 -12.61 6.55
CA ASP A 662 -32.17 -11.44 5.72
C ASP A 662 -30.67 -11.08 5.85
N VAL A 663 -30.32 -9.85 6.21
CA VAL A 663 -28.92 -9.39 6.40
C VAL A 663 -28.45 -9.44 7.86
N TYR A 664 -29.25 -9.97 8.78
CA TYR A 664 -29.03 -9.89 10.23
C TYR A 664 -28.15 -11.04 10.76
N GLY A 665 -26.95 -11.20 10.18
CA GLY A 665 -25.99 -12.26 10.53
C GLY A 665 -25.26 -12.04 11.86
N ALA A 666 -24.70 -13.12 12.43
CA ALA A 666 -24.16 -13.14 13.80
C ALA A 666 -22.97 -12.22 14.11
N GLY A 667 -22.30 -11.64 13.11
CA GLY A 667 -21.28 -10.60 13.32
C GLY A 667 -21.84 -9.34 14.00
N ASN A 668 -23.10 -9.02 13.71
CA ASN A 668 -23.87 -7.90 14.31
C ASN A 668 -24.20 -8.10 15.81
N ALA A 669 -23.67 -9.15 16.45
CA ALA A 669 -23.79 -9.38 17.89
C ALA A 669 -22.46 -9.17 18.63
N VAL A 670 -21.40 -8.74 17.94
CA VAL A 670 -20.05 -8.50 18.50
C VAL A 670 -19.34 -7.31 17.87
N ASP A 671 -20.03 -6.48 17.09
CA ASP A 671 -19.46 -5.34 16.36
C ASP A 671 -19.33 -4.07 17.24
N GLY A 672 -19.82 -4.10 18.48
CA GLY A 672 -19.86 -2.96 19.39
C GLY A 672 -20.99 -1.96 19.10
N ASN A 673 -21.75 -2.15 18.02
CA ASN A 673 -22.81 -1.26 17.59
C ASN A 673 -24.17 -1.81 18.01
N ALA A 674 -24.62 -1.41 19.21
CA ALA A 674 -25.91 -1.83 19.74
C ALA A 674 -27.15 -1.51 18.87
N ASN A 675 -27.02 -0.82 17.72
CA ASN A 675 -28.11 -0.57 16.76
C ASN A 675 -28.14 -1.56 15.58
N SER A 676 -27.05 -2.28 15.29
CA SER A 676 -27.12 -3.48 14.45
C SER A 676 -27.78 -4.62 15.26
N TYR A 677 -28.08 -5.76 14.63
CA TYR A 677 -28.45 -6.97 15.36
C TYR A 677 -28.29 -8.24 14.52
N TRP A 678 -28.05 -9.35 15.21
CA TRP A 678 -28.33 -10.69 14.75
C TRP A 678 -29.82 -11.02 14.91
N GLU A 679 -30.41 -11.67 13.92
CA GLU A 679 -31.72 -12.34 14.03
C GLU A 679 -31.66 -13.74 13.43
N SER A 680 -31.95 -14.76 14.24
CA SER A 680 -31.94 -16.15 13.80
C SER A 680 -33.01 -16.44 12.73
N THR A 681 -32.94 -17.61 12.09
CA THR A 681 -34.05 -18.07 11.23
C THR A 681 -35.37 -18.13 12.02
N ASN A 682 -36.42 -17.52 11.48
CA ASN A 682 -37.72 -17.36 12.15
C ASN A 682 -38.50 -18.67 12.29
N ASN A 683 -39.18 -18.84 13.43
CA ASN A 683 -39.93 -20.03 13.88
C ASN A 683 -39.09 -21.32 14.04
N ALA A 684 -37.76 -21.23 14.04
CA ALA A 684 -36.84 -22.38 14.00
C ALA A 684 -36.16 -22.71 15.33
N PHE A 685 -36.73 -22.34 16.49
CA PHE A 685 -36.15 -22.64 17.80
C PHE A 685 -35.96 -24.17 18.05
N PRO A 686 -34.85 -24.62 18.67
CA PRO A 686 -33.77 -23.81 19.25
C PRO A 686 -32.81 -23.25 18.19
N GLN A 687 -32.26 -22.06 18.47
CA GLN A 687 -31.29 -21.37 17.63
C GLN A 687 -30.06 -20.99 18.46
N THR A 688 -28.87 -20.99 17.86
CA THR A 688 -27.59 -20.86 18.55
C THR A 688 -26.71 -19.77 17.96
N LEU A 689 -25.97 -19.08 18.84
CA LEU A 689 -24.89 -18.16 18.48
C LEU A 689 -23.67 -18.52 19.33
N THR A 690 -22.50 -18.65 18.70
CA THR A 690 -21.26 -19.19 19.29
C THR A 690 -20.09 -18.27 19.01
N VAL A 691 -19.51 -17.65 20.04
CA VAL A 691 -18.33 -16.78 19.90
C VAL A 691 -17.05 -17.54 20.26
N ASP A 692 -16.01 -17.40 19.44
CA ASP A 692 -14.63 -17.84 19.75
C ASP A 692 -13.85 -16.70 20.42
N LEU A 693 -13.56 -16.80 21.72
CA LEU A 693 -12.77 -15.82 22.47
C LEU A 693 -11.27 -15.85 22.15
N GLY A 694 -10.84 -16.63 21.15
CA GLY A 694 -9.47 -16.84 20.69
C GLY A 694 -8.64 -17.76 21.61
N ALA A 695 -8.83 -17.63 22.93
CA ALA A 695 -8.17 -18.46 23.94
C ALA A 695 -9.15 -18.81 25.07
N PRO A 696 -8.88 -19.86 25.88
CA PRO A 696 -9.71 -20.16 27.05
C PRO A 696 -9.69 -19.02 28.08
N LYS A 697 -10.87 -18.45 28.40
CA LYS A 697 -11.05 -17.38 29.39
C LYS A 697 -12.00 -17.84 30.50
N ALA A 698 -11.71 -17.44 31.74
CA ALA A 698 -12.53 -17.71 32.92
C ALA A 698 -13.72 -16.74 33.03
N VAL A 699 -14.70 -16.85 32.13
CA VAL A 699 -15.79 -15.88 31.98
C VAL A 699 -16.80 -16.00 33.13
N LYS A 700 -17.00 -14.91 33.87
CA LYS A 700 -17.91 -14.80 35.04
C LYS A 700 -19.19 -14.03 34.74
N ARG A 701 -19.20 -13.20 33.70
CA ARG A 701 -20.31 -12.32 33.37
C ARG A 701 -20.44 -12.15 31.87
N LEU A 702 -21.65 -12.30 31.35
CA LEU A 702 -22.05 -11.77 30.05
C LEU A 702 -22.94 -10.55 30.23
N VAL A 703 -22.94 -9.65 29.26
CA VAL A 703 -23.97 -8.62 29.10
C VAL A 703 -24.55 -8.78 27.70
N LEU A 704 -25.87 -8.91 27.60
CA LEU A 704 -26.58 -9.17 26.36
C LEU A 704 -27.46 -7.97 26.04
N LYS A 705 -27.46 -7.49 24.79
CA LYS A 705 -28.25 -6.33 24.36
C LYS A 705 -29.22 -6.66 23.23
N LEU A 706 -30.29 -5.87 23.17
CA LEU A 706 -31.09 -5.63 21.98
C LEU A 706 -31.05 -4.14 21.65
N PRO A 707 -31.42 -3.71 20.43
CA PRO A 707 -31.33 -2.30 20.07
C PRO A 707 -32.10 -1.38 21.02
N PRO A 708 -31.51 -0.23 21.43
CA PRO A 708 -32.04 0.60 22.53
C PRO A 708 -33.26 1.44 22.12
N ALA A 709 -33.61 1.49 20.83
CA ALA A 709 -34.76 2.23 20.33
C ALA A 709 -36.08 1.64 20.86
N ALA A 710 -37.01 2.49 21.31
CA ALA A 710 -38.28 2.05 21.92
C ALA A 710 -39.19 1.20 21.01
N ALA A 711 -38.94 1.15 19.70
CA ALA A 711 -39.56 0.20 18.77
C ALA A 711 -39.22 -1.27 19.12
N TRP A 712 -38.06 -1.50 19.73
CA TRP A 712 -37.70 -2.77 20.35
C TRP A 712 -38.37 -2.91 21.72
N ALA A 713 -39.70 -3.01 21.70
CA ALA A 713 -40.54 -3.13 22.88
C ALA A 713 -40.16 -4.32 23.78
N THR A 714 -40.43 -4.16 25.08
CA THR A 714 -40.07 -5.08 26.18
C THR A 714 -40.40 -6.53 25.84
N ARG A 715 -39.39 -7.41 25.89
CA ARG A 715 -39.53 -8.83 25.55
C ARG A 715 -38.67 -9.72 26.42
N THR A 716 -39.11 -10.95 26.64
CA THR A 716 -38.32 -11.97 27.33
C THR A 716 -37.78 -12.96 26.32
N GLN A 717 -36.45 -13.10 26.26
CA GLN A 717 -35.81 -14.18 25.51
C GLN A 717 -35.36 -15.28 26.47
N THR A 718 -35.71 -16.53 26.16
CA THR A 718 -35.32 -17.70 26.95
C THR A 718 -34.09 -18.32 26.32
N LEU A 719 -32.97 -18.35 27.06
CA LEU A 719 -31.70 -18.90 26.59
C LEU A 719 -30.91 -19.62 27.67
N SER A 720 -30.04 -20.52 27.23
CA SER A 720 -28.98 -21.16 28.04
C SER A 720 -27.60 -20.75 27.52
N VAL A 721 -26.57 -20.89 28.36
CA VAL A 721 -25.16 -20.64 27.99
C VAL A 721 -24.34 -21.90 28.22
N SER A 722 -23.51 -22.25 27.24
CA SER A 722 -22.59 -23.39 27.30
C SER A 722 -21.18 -22.99 26.86
N GLY A 723 -20.18 -23.70 27.37
CA GLY A 723 -18.77 -23.42 27.18
C GLY A 723 -18.01 -24.64 26.66
N SER A 724 -17.10 -24.43 25.72
CA SER A 724 -16.24 -25.44 25.13
C SER A 724 -14.79 -24.92 24.99
N ALA A 725 -13.82 -25.83 24.94
CA ALA A 725 -12.43 -25.53 24.63
C ALA A 725 -12.06 -25.77 23.15
N ASP A 726 -12.88 -26.54 22.42
CA ASP A 726 -12.56 -27.15 21.12
C ASP A 726 -13.65 -26.99 20.06
N ASN A 727 -14.75 -26.30 20.39
CA ASN A 727 -15.98 -26.16 19.60
C ASN A 727 -16.71 -27.47 19.27
N SER A 728 -16.26 -28.62 19.81
CA SER A 728 -16.92 -29.93 19.64
C SER A 728 -17.75 -30.30 20.88
N SER A 729 -17.14 -30.17 22.06
CA SER A 729 -17.66 -30.71 23.31
C SER A 729 -18.06 -29.59 24.26
N TYR A 730 -19.35 -29.49 24.56
CA TYR A 730 -19.94 -28.38 25.31
C TYR A 730 -20.40 -28.77 26.71
N SER A 731 -20.04 -27.94 27.69
CA SER A 731 -20.47 -28.00 29.08
C SER A 731 -21.46 -26.88 29.40
N SER A 732 -22.45 -27.11 30.27
CA SER A 732 -23.40 -26.05 30.63
C SER A 732 -22.78 -25.07 31.63
N LEU A 733 -22.78 -23.78 31.29
CA LEU A 733 -22.36 -22.68 32.17
C LEU A 733 -23.56 -21.97 32.80
N LYS A 734 -24.71 -21.97 32.11
CA LYS A 734 -26.00 -21.46 32.59
C LYS A 734 -27.13 -22.32 32.03
N GLY A 735 -27.97 -22.86 32.90
CA GLY A 735 -29.22 -23.51 32.49
C GLY A 735 -30.18 -22.54 31.79
N SER A 736 -31.15 -23.07 31.05
CA SER A 736 -32.10 -22.25 30.30
C SER A 736 -32.94 -21.37 31.23
N THR A 737 -33.08 -20.08 30.90
CA THR A 737 -33.76 -19.06 31.71
C THR A 737 -34.25 -17.92 30.82
N GLY A 738 -35.40 -17.35 31.17
CA GLY A 738 -35.93 -16.14 30.54
C GLY A 738 -35.24 -14.89 31.07
N TYR A 739 -34.72 -14.05 30.17
CA TYR A 739 -34.18 -12.72 30.47
C TYR A 739 -35.04 -11.66 29.79
N THR A 740 -35.56 -10.72 30.58
CA THR A 740 -36.41 -9.63 30.09
C THR A 740 -35.57 -8.43 29.68
N PHE A 741 -35.55 -8.14 28.39
CA PHE A 741 -34.97 -6.95 27.80
C PHE A 741 -36.06 -5.87 27.82
N ASP A 742 -35.79 -4.71 28.43
CA ASP A 742 -36.70 -3.57 28.49
C ASP A 742 -35.99 -2.30 27.98
N PRO A 743 -36.56 -1.54 27.02
CA PRO A 743 -35.95 -0.32 26.52
C PRO A 743 -35.82 0.78 27.58
N ALA A 744 -36.65 0.77 28.64
CA ALA A 744 -36.48 1.69 29.78
C ALA A 744 -35.23 1.40 30.62
N SER A 745 -34.65 0.20 30.52
CA SER A 745 -33.33 -0.15 31.03
C SER A 745 -32.28 -0.32 29.91
N GLY A 746 -32.47 0.35 28.77
CA GLY A 746 -31.53 0.32 27.64
C GLY A 746 -31.43 -1.04 26.94
N ASN A 747 -32.50 -1.86 26.99
CA ASN A 747 -32.57 -3.19 26.36
C ASN A 747 -31.35 -4.07 26.65
N THR A 748 -30.87 -4.04 27.90
CA THR A 748 -29.63 -4.70 28.33
C THR A 748 -29.90 -5.63 29.52
N VAL A 749 -29.36 -6.86 29.49
CA VAL A 749 -29.47 -7.86 30.57
C VAL A 749 -28.10 -8.45 30.91
N THR A 750 -27.89 -8.86 32.17
CA THR A 750 -26.61 -9.43 32.64
C THR A 750 -26.76 -10.90 33.02
N VAL A 751 -25.85 -11.76 32.58
CA VAL A 751 -25.84 -13.20 32.88
C VAL A 751 -24.59 -13.57 33.67
N THR A 752 -24.74 -13.85 34.97
CA THR A 752 -23.65 -14.40 35.80
C THR A 752 -23.38 -15.87 35.48
N LEU A 753 -22.12 -16.19 35.24
CA LEU A 753 -21.52 -17.49 34.91
C LEU A 753 -20.54 -17.95 36.01
N PRO A 754 -20.21 -19.25 36.11
CA PRO A 754 -19.36 -19.79 37.19
C PRO A 754 -17.86 -19.46 37.09
N GLY A 755 -17.38 -18.78 36.03
CA GLY A 755 -15.94 -18.55 35.83
C GLY A 755 -15.16 -19.76 35.29
N THR A 756 -15.85 -20.82 34.84
CA THR A 756 -15.23 -21.96 34.16
C THR A 756 -14.49 -21.49 32.91
N SER A 757 -13.27 -21.98 32.69
CA SER A 757 -12.48 -21.63 31.50
C SER A 757 -13.12 -22.21 30.24
N ALA A 758 -13.46 -21.36 29.28
CA ALA A 758 -13.98 -21.72 27.97
C ALA A 758 -13.35 -20.83 26.89
N ARG A 759 -13.06 -21.39 25.72
CA ARG A 759 -12.68 -20.63 24.52
C ARG A 759 -13.91 -20.25 23.70
N TYR A 760 -14.84 -21.20 23.55
CA TYR A 760 -16.09 -21.00 22.81
C TYR A 760 -17.25 -20.80 23.79
N LEU A 761 -17.99 -19.70 23.62
CA LEU A 761 -19.24 -19.43 24.34
C LEU A 761 -20.42 -19.60 23.39
N ARG A 762 -21.27 -20.60 23.63
CA ARG A 762 -22.50 -20.83 22.86
C ARG A 762 -23.72 -20.47 23.67
N LEU A 763 -24.45 -19.45 23.20
CA LEU A 763 -25.82 -19.17 23.60
C LEU A 763 -26.76 -20.09 22.83
N THR A 764 -27.84 -20.52 23.46
CA THR A 764 -28.91 -21.30 22.81
C THR A 764 -30.26 -20.77 23.22
N PHE A 765 -30.94 -20.11 22.28
CA PHE A 765 -32.24 -19.47 22.43
C PHE A 765 -33.35 -20.49 22.13
N THR A 766 -34.39 -20.52 22.97
CA THR A 766 -35.51 -21.47 22.85
C THR A 766 -36.88 -20.79 22.76
N ALA A 767 -36.98 -19.50 23.08
CA ALA A 767 -38.18 -18.69 22.91
C ALA A 767 -37.84 -17.19 22.96
N ASN A 768 -38.65 -16.35 22.32
CA ASN A 768 -38.64 -14.89 22.42
C ASN A 768 -40.11 -14.41 22.39
N THR A 769 -40.51 -13.55 23.33
CA THR A 769 -41.92 -13.07 23.41
C THR A 769 -42.23 -11.90 22.47
N GLY A 770 -41.21 -11.27 21.88
CA GLY A 770 -41.38 -10.12 20.98
C GLY A 770 -41.31 -10.47 19.49
N TRP A 771 -40.69 -11.60 19.14
CA TRP A 771 -40.47 -12.03 17.75
C TRP A 771 -40.18 -13.55 17.71
N PRO A 772 -40.51 -14.30 16.63
CA PRO A 772 -40.33 -15.75 16.60
C PRO A 772 -38.88 -16.21 16.27
N ALA A 773 -37.87 -15.42 16.61
CA ALA A 773 -36.45 -15.71 16.42
C ALA A 773 -35.62 -15.30 17.65
N GLY A 774 -34.42 -15.86 17.81
CA GLY A 774 -33.41 -15.34 18.72
C GLY A 774 -32.82 -14.05 18.14
N GLN A 775 -32.67 -13.02 18.95
CA GLN A 775 -32.19 -11.71 18.52
C GLN A 775 -31.09 -11.22 19.48
N LEU A 776 -30.05 -10.54 18.97
CA LEU A 776 -28.95 -10.03 19.81
C LEU A 776 -28.19 -8.90 19.10
N SER A 777 -28.05 -7.72 19.72
CA SER A 777 -27.24 -6.61 19.19
C SER A 777 -25.88 -6.42 19.86
N GLU A 778 -25.63 -7.12 20.96
CA GLU A 778 -24.30 -7.24 21.55
C GLU A 778 -24.27 -8.45 22.50
N LEU A 779 -23.19 -9.21 22.45
CA LEU A 779 -22.77 -10.22 23.40
C LEU A 779 -21.44 -9.76 23.99
N GLU A 780 -21.50 -9.10 25.14
CA GLU A 780 -20.29 -8.79 25.91
C GLU A 780 -19.92 -9.95 26.84
N ALA A 781 -18.63 -10.22 27.02
CA ALA A 781 -18.12 -11.27 27.90
C ALA A 781 -16.96 -10.76 28.77
N TYR A 782 -16.96 -11.09 30.08
CA TYR A 782 -16.00 -10.56 31.05
C TYR A 782 -15.52 -11.61 32.07
N THR A 783 -14.26 -11.50 32.51
CA THR A 783 -13.64 -12.29 33.60
C THR A 783 -14.02 -11.82 35.00
N THR A 784 -14.71 -10.68 35.13
CA THR A 784 -15.14 -10.03 36.38
C THR A 784 -16.61 -9.68 36.36
#